data_AF-A0A2G9UJY8-F1
#
_entry.id   AF-A0A2G9UJY8-F1
#
_cell.length_a   1.000
_cell.length_b   1.000
_cell.length_c   1.000
_cell.angle_alpha   90.00
_cell.angle_beta   90.00
_cell.angle_gamma   90.00
#
_symmetry.space_group_name_H-M   'P 1'
#
loop_
_entity.id
_entity.type
_entity.pdbx_description
1 polymer ?
#
loop_
_entity_poly.entity_id
_entity_poly.type
_entity_poly.pdbx_seq_one_letter_code
_entity_poly.pdbx_strand_id
1 'polypeptide(L)'
;MDGSSMASTKDTAGESSDTASTSYQPFPEMSAEQEFFLYELETTDSGSIGLVLRYYQALKVLEELEHTHLALVEKYRFTQILAKTMSPVRNEIKAKAYSEFKDFLENVKKVACRIGRHASRCTAEQHSFGVSEAERARRLQQEAKQKVVDVEIAVSADGRLLRKNTSNGTAPILSQDSLEDDEKVSAQDLIDFTPVHRCCQIFNVLGAKEEFDVYYRQQRKDQCDLVIEPPSKMNSLKHYVDYLDEIIGFFVVEDHIIITEPTLVTSSHKDQLWESALKKIVHTMNSRFGGCPDVEMMLRMKKVILLFALTMKSYGYGIGPLYSLLQNFRDQYNEILMSEYCAQFERDLEKDNYAPINVENEEQFRAIIKEFPFYKRSMEQVQSTANLQEPFPRKFPYSRFVVSAYSKAKLYLQGCLKFMEHLQLTHSEMDDTVRRYANVLLSRWSGSLKSFVERKLSLVQLVQITVNIGYLEKSCESLGVYITKLTSGNELNVSMTAHQLSLTERVFRDARSEVEQQIEVCIRDKVDAFIELAQYDWELPASSGHASDYISDLINYLSTTFLSFTNLPSVLARHVCMQTCKHLSSRLSDVLLSPDVKAISMGALEQFSLDVMQCEMFTARCPVAGFDHNTLPMTFAHLRQLLELVMSNDWTSYLAEYGQENGTYVRVNATTATQLLEKMIEFEKKSAGFFGINKGDRKKLLDTIIRQLRALSAQ
;
A
#
# COMPACT_ATOMS: atom_id res chain seq x y z
N MET A 1 -46.25 -7.08 -86.57
CA MET A 1 -46.56 -5.64 -86.57
C MET A 1 -47.59 -5.38 -85.51
N ASP A 2 -47.49 -4.19 -84.93
CA ASP A 2 -48.14 -3.67 -83.72
C ASP A 2 -49.67 -3.68 -83.74
N GLY A 3 -50.31 -3.49 -82.56
CA GLY A 3 -51.75 -3.19 -82.55
C GLY A 3 -52.52 -3.30 -81.23
N SER A 4 -52.26 -2.39 -80.29
CA SER A 4 -53.27 -1.69 -79.46
C SER A 4 -54.53 -2.39 -78.89
N SER A 5 -54.53 -2.56 -77.56
CA SER A 5 -55.30 -1.74 -76.60
C SER A 5 -56.75 -1.28 -76.90
N MET A 6 -57.61 -1.58 -75.90
CA MET A 6 -58.79 -0.82 -75.39
C MET A 6 -60.20 -0.94 -76.02
N ALA A 7 -61.06 -1.54 -75.19
CA ALA A 7 -62.37 -1.04 -74.73
C ALA A 7 -63.57 -0.90 -75.69
N SER A 8 -64.68 -1.59 -75.33
CA SER A 8 -66.03 -1.03 -75.39
C SER A 8 -66.94 -1.67 -74.33
N THR A 9 -68.05 -1.00 -74.00
CA THR A 9 -68.95 -1.24 -72.86
C THR A 9 -70.34 -1.74 -73.25
N LYS A 10 -71.07 -2.31 -72.27
CA LYS A 10 -72.55 -2.49 -72.24
C LYS A 10 -73.12 -3.56 -73.20
N ASP A 11 -74.25 -4.21 -72.95
CA ASP A 11 -75.47 -3.77 -72.23
C ASP A 11 -76.19 -4.86 -71.38
N THR A 12 -77.38 -4.52 -70.88
CA THR A 12 -78.14 -5.10 -69.75
C THR A 12 -79.26 -6.12 -70.05
N ALA A 13 -79.64 -6.86 -68.99
CA ALA A 13 -81.00 -7.31 -68.61
C ALA A 13 -81.62 -8.59 -69.22
N GLY A 14 -82.35 -9.34 -68.36
CA GLY A 14 -83.17 -10.52 -68.69
C GLY A 14 -83.30 -11.49 -67.51
N GLU A 15 -84.40 -11.41 -66.74
CA GLU A 15 -84.63 -12.19 -65.50
C GLU A 15 -85.33 -13.55 -65.74
N SER A 16 -85.14 -14.49 -64.79
CA SER A 16 -86.07 -15.56 -64.28
C SER A 16 -87.11 -16.23 -65.21
N SER A 17 -87.47 -17.52 -65.15
CA SER A 17 -87.08 -18.74 -64.40
C SER A 17 -88.02 -19.88 -64.91
N ASP A 18 -88.01 -21.16 -64.52
CA ASP A 18 -87.26 -21.98 -63.56
C ASP A 18 -87.22 -23.45 -64.08
N THR A 19 -86.37 -24.31 -63.52
CA THR A 19 -86.75 -25.69 -63.09
C THR A 19 -85.60 -26.36 -62.34
N ALA A 20 -85.66 -26.37 -61.01
CA ALA A 20 -84.63 -26.97 -60.18
C ALA A 20 -84.61 -28.52 -60.23
N SER A 21 -83.44 -29.10 -60.45
CA SER A 21 -83.15 -30.52 -60.17
C SER A 21 -82.26 -30.63 -58.93
N THR A 22 -82.66 -31.44 -57.96
CA THR A 22 -81.94 -31.66 -56.71
C THR A 22 -80.59 -32.33 -56.92
N SER A 23 -79.51 -31.71 -56.41
CA SER A 23 -78.21 -32.36 -56.23
C SER A 23 -77.86 -32.49 -54.74
N TYR A 24 -77.37 -33.67 -54.35
CA TYR A 24 -76.71 -33.86 -53.06
C TYR A 24 -75.36 -33.12 -53.10
N GLN A 25 -75.05 -32.34 -52.05
CA GLN A 25 -73.66 -31.99 -51.75
C GLN A 25 -73.08 -33.01 -50.76
N PRO A 26 -71.85 -33.49 -50.96
CA PRO A 26 -71.14 -34.29 -49.96
C PRO A 26 -70.72 -33.41 -48.77
N PHE A 27 -70.62 -34.00 -47.58
CA PHE A 27 -69.88 -33.39 -46.48
C PHE A 27 -68.40 -33.22 -46.87
N PRO A 28 -67.70 -32.19 -46.36
CA PRO A 28 -66.27 -32.09 -46.57
C PRO A 28 -65.56 -33.26 -45.87
N GLU A 29 -64.84 -34.08 -46.64
CA GLU A 29 -63.94 -35.10 -46.10
C GLU A 29 -62.79 -34.43 -45.34
N MET A 30 -62.39 -35.00 -44.20
CA MET A 30 -61.16 -34.58 -43.52
C MET A 30 -59.95 -34.91 -44.40
N SER A 31 -58.93 -34.06 -44.37
CA SER A 31 -57.69 -34.38 -45.07
C SER A 31 -56.93 -35.50 -44.35
N ALA A 32 -56.12 -36.26 -45.08
CA ALA A 32 -55.25 -37.28 -44.48
C ALA A 32 -54.28 -36.70 -43.42
N GLU A 33 -53.97 -35.40 -43.51
CA GLU A 33 -53.19 -34.68 -42.49
C GLU A 33 -54.00 -34.49 -41.19
N GLN A 34 -55.31 -34.27 -41.29
CA GLN A 34 -56.21 -34.16 -40.12
C GLN A 34 -56.44 -35.52 -39.44
N GLU A 35 -56.59 -36.60 -40.21
CA GLU A 35 -56.65 -37.96 -39.65
C GLU A 35 -55.32 -38.38 -38.99
N PHE A 36 -54.18 -38.08 -39.64
CA PHE A 36 -52.85 -38.31 -39.05
C PHE A 36 -52.66 -37.51 -37.75
N PHE A 37 -53.15 -36.27 -37.69
CA PHE A 37 -53.08 -35.41 -36.51
C PHE A 37 -53.96 -35.92 -35.35
N LEU A 38 -55.14 -36.48 -35.65
CA LEU A 38 -55.98 -37.15 -34.65
C LEU A 38 -55.31 -38.42 -34.10
N TYR A 39 -54.68 -39.21 -34.97
CA TYR A 39 -53.90 -40.38 -34.57
C TYR A 39 -52.68 -40.02 -33.70
N GLU A 40 -51.97 -38.93 -34.02
CA GLU A 40 -50.81 -38.43 -33.26
C GLU A 40 -51.23 -37.76 -31.92
N LEU A 41 -52.48 -37.29 -31.82
CA LEU A 41 -53.12 -36.87 -30.56
C LEU A 41 -53.44 -38.05 -29.63
N GLU A 42 -53.86 -39.21 -30.17
CA GLU A 42 -54.21 -40.39 -29.37
C GLU A 42 -53.01 -41.22 -28.91
N THR A 43 -51.87 -41.23 -29.64
CA THR A 43 -50.86 -42.29 -29.54
C THR A 43 -49.52 -41.94 -28.88
N THR A 44 -49.31 -40.74 -28.34
CA THR A 44 -47.99 -40.34 -27.78
C THR A 44 -48.02 -39.77 -26.36
N ASP A 45 -47.28 -40.47 -25.48
CA ASP A 45 -47.06 -40.16 -24.06
C ASP A 45 -45.75 -39.37 -23.83
N SER A 46 -45.74 -38.53 -22.79
CA SER A 46 -44.56 -37.93 -22.15
C SER A 46 -43.45 -37.31 -23.03
N GLY A 47 -43.67 -36.08 -23.54
CA GLY A 47 -42.59 -35.26 -24.09
C GLY A 47 -42.89 -33.75 -24.08
N SER A 48 -42.02 -32.94 -23.46
CA SER A 48 -42.23 -31.49 -23.27
C SER A 48 -42.50 -30.73 -24.58
N ILE A 49 -41.79 -31.10 -25.65
CA ILE A 49 -41.92 -30.51 -27.00
C ILE A 49 -43.31 -30.80 -27.60
N GLY A 50 -43.86 -31.99 -27.38
CA GLY A 50 -45.21 -32.35 -27.85
C GLY A 50 -46.30 -31.52 -27.19
N LEU A 51 -46.13 -31.15 -25.91
CA LEU A 51 -47.04 -30.24 -25.21
C LEU A 51 -46.94 -28.80 -25.71
N VAL A 52 -45.74 -28.33 -26.09
CA VAL A 52 -45.53 -26.98 -26.68
C VAL A 52 -46.35 -26.83 -27.96
N LEU A 53 -46.18 -27.77 -28.90
CA LEU A 53 -46.96 -27.81 -30.14
C LEU A 53 -48.46 -27.92 -29.84
N ARG A 54 -48.88 -28.87 -28.99
CA ARG A 54 -50.30 -29.06 -28.64
C ARG A 54 -50.96 -27.80 -28.08
N TYR A 55 -50.34 -27.05 -27.17
CA TYR A 55 -50.98 -25.85 -26.59
C TYR A 55 -50.99 -24.64 -27.52
N TYR A 56 -49.87 -24.34 -28.20
CA TYR A 56 -49.83 -23.23 -29.14
C TYR A 56 -50.74 -23.49 -30.36
N GLN A 57 -50.75 -24.72 -30.87
CA GLN A 57 -51.58 -25.11 -32.00
C GLN A 57 -53.06 -25.24 -31.62
N ALA A 58 -53.40 -25.71 -30.40
CA ALA A 58 -54.77 -25.64 -29.90
C ALA A 58 -55.26 -24.19 -29.76
N LEU A 59 -54.42 -23.25 -29.29
CA LEU A 59 -54.76 -21.83 -29.24
C LEU A 59 -54.99 -21.24 -30.65
N LYS A 60 -54.12 -21.55 -31.61
CA LYS A 60 -54.27 -21.12 -33.01
C LYS A 60 -55.53 -21.69 -33.67
N VAL A 61 -55.85 -22.97 -33.43
CA VAL A 61 -57.09 -23.60 -33.90
C VAL A 61 -58.32 -23.01 -33.21
N LEU A 62 -58.24 -22.67 -31.92
CA LEU A 62 -59.32 -21.96 -31.21
C LEU A 62 -59.54 -20.54 -31.77
N GLU A 63 -58.48 -19.83 -32.15
CA GLU A 63 -58.54 -18.50 -32.79
C GLU A 63 -59.12 -18.58 -34.21
N GLU A 64 -58.68 -19.53 -35.04
CA GLU A 64 -59.22 -19.79 -36.37
C GLU A 64 -60.69 -20.23 -36.34
N LEU A 65 -61.05 -21.12 -35.39
CA LEU A 65 -62.43 -21.53 -35.15
C LEU A 65 -63.32 -20.36 -34.74
N GLU A 66 -62.82 -19.42 -33.93
CA GLU A 66 -63.59 -18.26 -33.47
C GLU A 66 -63.74 -17.17 -34.54
N HIS A 67 -62.64 -16.79 -35.20
CA HIS A 67 -62.61 -15.63 -36.10
C HIS A 67 -62.99 -15.99 -37.55
N THR A 68 -62.66 -17.19 -38.03
CA THR A 68 -62.94 -17.61 -39.41
C THR A 68 -64.24 -18.41 -39.52
N HIS A 69 -64.48 -19.35 -38.60
CA HIS A 69 -65.59 -20.30 -38.73
C HIS A 69 -66.84 -19.93 -37.93
N LEU A 70 -66.70 -19.49 -36.67
CA LEU A 70 -67.82 -19.09 -35.82
C LEU A 70 -68.49 -17.78 -36.29
N ALA A 71 -67.72 -16.83 -36.79
CA ALA A 71 -68.22 -15.59 -37.39
C ALA A 71 -69.22 -15.82 -38.54
N LEU A 72 -69.07 -16.92 -39.29
CA LEU A 72 -69.98 -17.31 -40.38
C LEU A 72 -71.30 -17.95 -39.87
N VAL A 73 -71.32 -18.43 -38.63
CA VAL A 73 -72.36 -19.31 -38.06
C VAL A 73 -72.94 -18.77 -36.73
N GLU A 74 -72.69 -17.49 -36.42
CA GLU A 74 -73.07 -16.80 -35.17
C GLU A 74 -74.60 -16.78 -34.88
N LYS A 75 -75.41 -16.98 -35.92
CA LYS A 75 -76.88 -16.99 -35.87
C LYS A 75 -77.48 -18.16 -35.07
N TYR A 76 -76.69 -19.19 -34.76
CA TYR A 76 -77.19 -20.40 -34.10
C TYR A 76 -76.96 -20.39 -32.59
N ARG A 77 -77.90 -20.94 -31.82
CA ARG A 77 -77.79 -20.96 -30.36
C ARG A 77 -76.65 -21.85 -29.85
N PHE A 78 -76.26 -22.88 -30.61
CA PHE A 78 -75.17 -23.77 -30.24
C PHE A 78 -73.78 -23.11 -30.44
N THR A 79 -73.60 -22.27 -31.47
CA THR A 79 -72.33 -21.55 -31.70
C THR A 79 -72.07 -20.50 -30.61
N GLN A 80 -73.12 -19.84 -30.13
CA GLN A 80 -73.04 -18.94 -28.97
C GLN A 80 -72.70 -19.66 -27.65
N ILE A 81 -73.09 -20.94 -27.51
CA ILE A 81 -72.70 -21.79 -26.38
C ILE A 81 -71.24 -22.26 -26.55
N LEU A 82 -70.85 -22.65 -27.77
CA LEU A 82 -69.49 -23.09 -28.10
C LEU A 82 -68.45 -21.99 -27.83
N ALA A 83 -68.70 -20.76 -28.31
CA ALA A 83 -67.86 -19.60 -28.02
C ALA A 83 -67.72 -19.34 -26.51
N LYS A 84 -68.82 -19.48 -25.74
CA LYS A 84 -68.78 -19.38 -24.27
C LYS A 84 -67.95 -20.47 -23.60
N THR A 85 -67.88 -21.67 -24.18
CA THR A 85 -67.01 -22.77 -23.67
C THR A 85 -65.54 -22.63 -24.07
N MET A 86 -65.20 -21.84 -25.09
CA MET A 86 -63.80 -21.63 -25.52
C MET A 86 -63.01 -20.72 -24.56
N SER A 87 -63.66 -19.75 -23.91
CA SER A 87 -63.02 -18.88 -22.91
C SER A 87 -62.49 -19.65 -21.67
N PRO A 88 -63.25 -20.57 -21.03
CA PRO A 88 -62.72 -21.49 -20.03
C PRO A 88 -61.48 -22.26 -20.47
N VAL A 89 -61.47 -22.81 -21.69
CA VAL A 89 -60.32 -23.57 -22.23
C VAL A 89 -59.09 -22.67 -22.40
N ARG A 90 -59.24 -21.46 -22.93
CA ARG A 90 -58.14 -20.47 -22.99
C ARG A 90 -57.60 -20.14 -21.60
N ASN A 91 -58.46 -19.99 -20.60
CA ASN A 91 -58.06 -19.71 -19.22
C ASN A 91 -57.34 -20.91 -18.57
N GLU A 92 -57.74 -22.14 -18.87
CA GLU A 92 -57.06 -23.36 -18.42
C GLU A 92 -55.65 -23.47 -19.04
N ILE A 93 -55.50 -23.18 -20.33
CA ILE A 93 -54.20 -23.12 -21.01
C ILE A 93 -53.32 -22.00 -20.41
N LYS A 94 -53.89 -20.80 -20.17
CA LYS A 94 -53.20 -19.68 -19.48
C LYS A 94 -52.71 -20.11 -18.10
N ALA A 95 -53.56 -20.75 -17.30
CA ALA A 95 -53.24 -21.21 -15.95
C ALA A 95 -52.16 -22.30 -15.92
N LYS A 96 -52.22 -23.29 -16.83
CA LYS A 96 -51.23 -24.36 -16.89
C LYS A 96 -49.86 -23.87 -17.34
N ALA A 97 -49.80 -23.02 -18.38
CA ALA A 97 -48.57 -22.36 -18.79
C ALA A 97 -47.94 -21.58 -17.61
N TYR A 98 -48.77 -20.83 -16.88
CA TYR A 98 -48.32 -20.06 -15.71
C TYR A 98 -47.83 -20.95 -14.54
N SER A 99 -48.34 -22.18 -14.40
CA SER A 99 -47.80 -23.17 -13.45
C SER A 99 -46.41 -23.64 -13.87
N GLU A 100 -46.25 -24.07 -15.12
CA GLU A 100 -44.96 -24.52 -15.66
C GLU A 100 -43.88 -23.42 -15.58
N PHE A 101 -44.26 -22.15 -15.75
CA PHE A 101 -43.37 -21.00 -15.54
C PHE A 101 -42.97 -20.80 -14.06
N LYS A 102 -43.87 -21.07 -13.09
CA LYS A 102 -43.52 -21.02 -11.66
C LYS A 102 -42.57 -22.16 -11.28
N ASP A 103 -42.80 -23.35 -11.81
CA ASP A 103 -41.93 -24.51 -11.61
C ASP A 103 -40.52 -24.24 -12.20
N PHE A 104 -40.45 -23.60 -13.37
CA PHE A 104 -39.21 -23.07 -13.94
C PHE A 104 -38.51 -22.07 -13.00
N LEU A 105 -39.23 -21.07 -12.48
CA LEU A 105 -38.65 -20.08 -11.56
C LEU A 105 -38.10 -20.72 -10.27
N GLU A 106 -38.76 -21.75 -9.75
CA GLU A 106 -38.26 -22.50 -8.58
C GLU A 106 -37.03 -23.35 -8.93
N ASN A 107 -37.01 -23.99 -10.11
CA ASN A 107 -35.86 -24.75 -10.57
C ASN A 107 -34.62 -23.86 -10.76
N VAL A 108 -34.77 -22.72 -11.43
CA VAL A 108 -33.71 -21.70 -11.61
C VAL A 108 -33.07 -21.34 -10.26
N LYS A 109 -33.87 -21.12 -9.22
CA LYS A 109 -33.38 -20.81 -7.87
C LYS A 109 -32.54 -21.94 -7.27
N LYS A 110 -32.90 -23.21 -7.51
CA LYS A 110 -32.16 -24.39 -7.01
C LYS A 110 -30.81 -24.59 -7.70
N VAL A 111 -30.69 -24.23 -8.98
CA VAL A 111 -29.46 -24.44 -9.77
C VAL A 111 -28.55 -23.22 -9.89
N ALA A 112 -29.02 -22.01 -9.58
CA ALA A 112 -28.26 -20.76 -9.71
C ALA A 112 -26.83 -20.83 -9.13
N CYS A 113 -26.67 -21.21 -7.87
CA CYS A 113 -25.34 -21.31 -7.24
C CYS A 113 -24.39 -22.28 -7.97
N ARG A 114 -24.89 -23.40 -8.53
CA ARG A 114 -24.07 -24.32 -9.35
C ARG A 114 -23.64 -23.67 -10.66
N ILE A 115 -24.56 -22.99 -11.35
CA ILE A 115 -24.29 -22.25 -12.59
C ILE A 115 -23.22 -21.18 -12.37
N GLY A 116 -23.36 -20.38 -11.32
CA GLY A 116 -22.40 -19.32 -11.03
C GLY A 116 -21.02 -19.85 -10.64
N ARG A 117 -20.96 -20.94 -9.85
CA ARG A 117 -19.70 -21.63 -9.55
C ARG A 117 -19.02 -22.18 -10.79
N HIS A 118 -19.78 -22.74 -11.75
CA HIS A 118 -19.26 -23.20 -13.03
C HIS A 118 -18.70 -22.03 -13.85
N ALA A 119 -19.47 -20.94 -14.01
CA ALA A 119 -19.03 -19.74 -14.72
C ALA A 119 -17.76 -19.13 -14.11
N SER A 120 -17.73 -18.97 -12.78
CA SER A 120 -16.59 -18.52 -11.98
C SER A 120 -15.34 -19.39 -12.19
N ARG A 121 -15.51 -20.72 -12.24
CA ARG A 121 -14.42 -21.67 -12.55
C ARG A 121 -13.89 -21.48 -13.97
N CYS A 122 -14.76 -21.39 -14.98
CA CYS A 122 -14.35 -21.16 -16.37
C CYS A 122 -13.56 -19.85 -16.52
N THR A 123 -14.00 -18.77 -15.88
CA THR A 123 -13.26 -17.49 -15.88
C THR A 123 -11.92 -17.62 -15.17
N ALA A 124 -11.83 -18.36 -14.05
CA ALA A 124 -10.58 -18.57 -13.33
C ALA A 124 -9.54 -19.34 -14.17
N GLU A 125 -9.98 -20.34 -14.93
CA GLU A 125 -9.14 -21.12 -15.84
C GLU A 125 -8.64 -20.28 -17.02
N GLN A 126 -9.52 -19.48 -17.64
CA GLN A 126 -9.15 -18.57 -18.73
C GLN A 126 -8.15 -17.49 -18.30
N HIS A 127 -8.36 -16.90 -17.12
CA HIS A 127 -7.51 -15.84 -16.57
C HIS A 127 -6.36 -16.33 -15.68
N SER A 128 -6.10 -17.66 -15.63
CA SER A 128 -4.97 -18.26 -14.91
C SER A 128 -4.91 -17.92 -13.40
N PHE A 129 -6.06 -17.79 -12.74
CA PHE A 129 -6.14 -17.60 -11.29
C PHE A 129 -5.74 -18.87 -10.52
N GLY A 130 -4.43 -19.08 -10.36
CA GLY A 130 -3.87 -20.13 -9.50
C GLY A 130 -3.17 -21.30 -10.20
N VAL A 131 -2.95 -21.23 -11.52
CA VAL A 131 -2.25 -22.27 -12.30
C VAL A 131 -0.99 -21.69 -12.94
N SER A 132 0.17 -22.31 -12.68
CA SER A 132 1.44 -21.92 -13.30
C SER A 132 1.45 -22.20 -14.81
N GLU A 133 2.12 -21.36 -15.61
CA GLU A 133 2.30 -21.58 -17.05
C GLU A 133 2.88 -22.97 -17.38
N ALA A 134 3.73 -23.51 -16.51
CA ALA A 134 4.29 -24.86 -16.66
C ALA A 134 3.23 -25.96 -16.59
N GLU A 135 2.18 -25.77 -15.77
CA GLU A 135 1.10 -26.73 -15.61
C GLU A 135 0.07 -26.60 -16.76
N ARG A 136 -0.12 -25.38 -17.28
CA ARG A 136 -0.87 -25.13 -18.52
C ARG A 136 -0.20 -25.80 -19.73
N ALA A 137 1.13 -25.70 -19.83
CA ALA A 137 1.91 -26.40 -20.85
C ALA A 137 1.83 -27.94 -20.71
N ARG A 138 1.82 -28.46 -19.48
CA ARG A 138 1.60 -29.90 -19.22
C ARG A 138 0.21 -30.38 -19.65
N ARG A 139 -0.86 -29.67 -19.29
CA ARG A 139 -2.23 -30.03 -19.72
C ARG A 139 -2.36 -30.04 -21.25
N LEU A 140 -1.85 -29.02 -21.93
CA LEU A 140 -1.81 -28.98 -23.40
C LEU A 140 -0.99 -30.14 -24.00
N GLN A 141 0.15 -30.52 -23.41
CA GLN A 141 0.90 -31.71 -23.82
C GLN A 141 0.17 -33.03 -23.53
N GLN A 142 -0.63 -33.09 -22.47
CA GLN A 142 -1.36 -34.30 -22.06
C GLN A 142 -2.59 -34.51 -22.96
N GLU A 143 -3.34 -33.46 -23.25
CA GLU A 143 -4.44 -33.47 -24.23
C GLU A 143 -3.94 -33.78 -25.65
N ALA A 144 -2.77 -33.27 -26.05
CA ALA A 144 -2.14 -33.60 -27.32
C ALA A 144 -1.74 -35.07 -27.43
N LYS A 145 -1.28 -35.70 -26.32
CA LYS A 145 -0.99 -37.14 -26.27
C LYS A 145 -2.26 -38.00 -26.25
N GLN A 146 -3.33 -37.52 -25.62
CA GLN A 146 -4.56 -38.31 -25.44
C GLN A 146 -5.42 -38.40 -26.72
N LYS A 147 -5.14 -37.56 -27.73
CA LYS A 147 -5.71 -37.67 -29.09
C LYS A 147 -4.98 -38.67 -30.01
N VAL A 148 -3.94 -39.36 -29.54
CA VAL A 148 -3.23 -40.40 -30.30
C VAL A 148 -3.25 -41.72 -29.50
N VAL A 149 -4.40 -42.38 -29.53
CA VAL A 149 -4.52 -43.81 -29.21
C VAL A 149 -5.04 -44.50 -30.47
N ASP A 150 -4.13 -44.81 -31.38
CA ASP A 150 -4.40 -45.70 -32.49
C ASP A 150 -4.78 -47.08 -31.95
N VAL A 151 -5.88 -47.64 -32.48
CA VAL A 151 -6.33 -48.99 -32.16
C VAL A 151 -5.57 -49.96 -33.07
N GLU A 152 -4.42 -50.45 -32.63
CA GLU A 152 -3.69 -51.49 -33.36
C GLU A 152 -4.47 -52.82 -33.36
N ILE A 153 -5.10 -53.10 -34.51
CA ILE A 153 -5.73 -54.39 -34.80
C ILE A 153 -4.69 -55.31 -35.45
N ALA A 154 -4.14 -56.25 -34.69
CA ALA A 154 -3.24 -57.28 -35.22
C ALA A 154 -4.02 -58.50 -35.71
N VAL A 155 -3.70 -58.97 -36.92
CA VAL A 155 -4.27 -60.20 -37.53
C VAL A 155 -3.33 -61.36 -37.24
N SER A 156 -3.84 -62.47 -36.69
CA SER A 156 -3.07 -63.70 -36.51
C SER A 156 -2.90 -64.46 -37.82
N ALA A 157 -1.87 -65.30 -37.94
CA ALA A 157 -1.49 -66.01 -39.18
C ALA A 157 -2.60 -66.92 -39.77
N ASP A 158 -3.60 -67.32 -38.98
CA ASP A 158 -4.78 -68.10 -39.42
C ASP A 158 -6.04 -67.23 -39.67
N GLY A 159 -5.89 -65.91 -39.80
CA GLY A 159 -6.94 -65.02 -40.33
C GLY A 159 -8.13 -64.72 -39.40
N ARG A 160 -7.98 -64.84 -38.08
CA ARG A 160 -9.00 -64.41 -37.08
C ARG A 160 -8.51 -63.25 -36.22
N LEU A 161 -9.43 -62.33 -35.91
CA LEU A 161 -9.23 -61.15 -35.06
C LEU A 161 -9.47 -61.49 -33.58
N LEU A 162 -8.58 -61.05 -32.68
CA LEU A 162 -8.73 -61.21 -31.23
C LEU A 162 -8.47 -59.89 -30.49
N ARG A 163 -9.46 -59.45 -29.70
CA ARG A 163 -9.35 -58.28 -28.82
C ARG A 163 -8.83 -58.70 -27.44
N LYS A 164 -7.63 -58.26 -27.06
CA LYS A 164 -7.01 -58.61 -25.77
C LYS A 164 -7.40 -57.60 -24.68
N ASN A 165 -8.52 -57.84 -24.00
CA ASN A 165 -8.80 -57.19 -22.71
C ASN A 165 -8.19 -58.05 -21.58
N THR A 166 -7.25 -57.51 -20.80
CA THR A 166 -6.80 -58.15 -19.55
C THR A 166 -7.32 -57.39 -18.34
N SER A 167 -8.40 -57.90 -17.76
CA SER A 167 -8.88 -57.56 -16.41
C SER A 167 -8.28 -58.50 -15.36
N ASN A 168 -8.16 -58.01 -14.12
CA ASN A 168 -8.18 -58.68 -12.79
C ASN A 168 -7.41 -57.73 -11.84
N GLY A 169 -8.03 -57.05 -10.87
CA GLY A 169 -8.58 -57.59 -9.60
C GLY A 169 -7.49 -57.47 -8.50
N THR A 170 -7.68 -56.89 -7.31
CA THR A 170 -8.91 -56.77 -6.49
C THR A 170 -8.81 -55.60 -5.47
N ALA A 171 -9.96 -55.03 -5.11
CA ALA A 171 -10.38 -54.10 -4.03
C ALA A 171 -9.59 -54.01 -2.68
N PRO A 172 -10.00 -53.15 -1.71
CA PRO A 172 -10.54 -51.77 -1.77
C PRO A 172 -9.90 -50.81 -0.74
N ILE A 173 -9.97 -49.49 -0.96
CA ILE A 173 -9.91 -48.49 0.14
C ILE A 173 -11.11 -47.55 0.01
N LEU A 174 -11.81 -47.35 1.12
CA LEU A 174 -12.95 -46.44 1.25
C LEU A 174 -12.48 -44.99 1.15
N SER A 175 -12.78 -44.32 0.03
CA SER A 175 -12.74 -42.86 -0.08
C SER A 175 -14.15 -42.34 -0.38
N GLN A 176 -14.91 -42.14 0.70
CA GLN A 176 -16.18 -41.44 0.69
C GLN A 176 -15.91 -39.94 0.57
N ASP A 177 -15.99 -39.39 -0.65
CA ASP A 177 -16.73 -38.16 -0.90
C ASP A 177 -16.91 -37.93 -2.41
N SER A 178 -18.18 -37.85 -2.84
CA SER A 178 -18.62 -37.77 -4.23
C SER A 178 -18.56 -36.33 -4.75
N LEU A 179 -17.44 -35.94 -5.35
CA LEU A 179 -17.24 -34.58 -5.90
C LEU A 179 -16.68 -34.53 -7.34
N GLU A 180 -16.42 -35.67 -8.00
CA GLU A 180 -15.79 -35.71 -9.33
C GLU A 180 -16.78 -35.73 -10.52
N ASP A 181 -18.09 -35.80 -10.28
CA ASP A 181 -19.12 -35.96 -11.34
C ASP A 181 -19.74 -34.62 -11.83
N ASP A 182 -19.23 -33.48 -11.35
CA ASP A 182 -19.75 -32.12 -11.63
C ASP A 182 -18.87 -31.37 -12.67
N GLU A 183 -18.25 -32.12 -13.60
CA GLU A 183 -17.11 -31.62 -14.41
C GLU A 183 -17.50 -30.76 -15.63
N LYS A 184 -18.70 -30.95 -16.22
CA LYS A 184 -19.14 -30.24 -17.45
C LYS A 184 -20.66 -30.03 -17.52
N VAL A 185 -21.20 -29.09 -16.75
CA VAL A 185 -22.65 -28.79 -16.78
C VAL A 185 -22.86 -27.29 -16.96
N SER A 186 -23.15 -26.88 -18.20
CA SER A 186 -23.44 -25.50 -18.59
C SER A 186 -24.79 -25.05 -18.03
N ALA A 187 -25.06 -23.74 -18.03
CA ALA A 187 -26.40 -23.20 -17.75
C ALA A 187 -27.46 -23.79 -18.70
N GLN A 188 -27.06 -24.09 -19.94
CA GLN A 188 -27.90 -24.71 -20.98
C GLN A 188 -28.19 -26.20 -20.73
N ASP A 189 -27.33 -26.88 -19.96
CA ASP A 189 -27.50 -28.29 -19.59
C ASP A 189 -28.29 -28.44 -18.26
N LEU A 190 -28.33 -27.38 -17.44
CA LEU A 190 -28.99 -27.35 -16.13
C LEU A 190 -30.42 -26.77 -16.15
N ILE A 191 -30.78 -25.98 -17.18
CA ILE A 191 -32.07 -25.28 -17.26
C ILE A 191 -32.70 -25.50 -18.64
N ASP A 192 -33.92 -26.04 -18.65
CA ASP A 192 -34.80 -25.95 -19.81
C ASP A 192 -35.45 -24.55 -19.85
N PHE A 193 -35.13 -23.75 -20.87
CA PHE A 193 -35.71 -22.42 -21.09
C PHE A 193 -37.03 -22.44 -21.88
N THR A 194 -37.44 -23.61 -22.40
CA THR A 194 -38.68 -23.79 -23.17
C THR A 194 -39.95 -23.28 -22.45
N PRO A 195 -40.12 -23.45 -21.12
CA PRO A 195 -41.29 -22.90 -20.41
C PRO A 195 -41.43 -21.38 -20.51
N VAL A 196 -40.32 -20.64 -20.55
CA VAL A 196 -40.34 -19.16 -20.68
C VAL A 196 -40.82 -18.75 -22.07
N HIS A 197 -40.23 -19.34 -23.11
CA HIS A 197 -40.60 -19.07 -24.50
C HIS A 197 -42.06 -19.45 -24.77
N ARG A 198 -42.50 -20.63 -24.29
CA ARG A 198 -43.89 -21.10 -24.40
C ARG A 198 -44.87 -20.17 -23.69
N CYS A 199 -44.53 -19.64 -22.52
CA CYS A 199 -45.40 -18.66 -21.85
C CYS A 199 -45.47 -17.34 -22.60
N CYS A 200 -44.34 -16.83 -23.10
CA CYS A 200 -44.32 -15.63 -23.95
C CYS A 200 -45.23 -15.80 -25.18
N GLN A 201 -45.10 -16.91 -25.91
CA GLN A 201 -45.94 -17.22 -27.08
C GLN A 201 -47.43 -17.33 -26.71
N ILE A 202 -47.77 -18.07 -25.65
CA ILE A 202 -49.17 -18.27 -25.21
C ILE A 202 -49.80 -16.94 -24.80
N PHE A 203 -49.11 -16.11 -24.01
CA PHE A 203 -49.65 -14.81 -23.59
C PHE A 203 -49.69 -13.80 -24.74
N ASN A 204 -48.82 -13.93 -25.74
CA ASN A 204 -48.89 -13.14 -26.98
C ASN A 204 -50.15 -13.47 -27.81
N VAL A 205 -50.46 -14.76 -28.02
CA VAL A 205 -51.69 -15.19 -28.72
C VAL A 205 -52.95 -14.83 -27.92
N LEU A 206 -52.89 -14.84 -26.59
CA LEU A 206 -53.99 -14.42 -25.71
C LEU A 206 -54.15 -12.89 -25.60
N GLY A 207 -53.34 -12.08 -26.29
CA GLY A 207 -53.37 -10.62 -26.22
C GLY A 207 -52.99 -10.02 -24.84
N ALA A 208 -52.40 -10.83 -23.96
CA ALA A 208 -52.12 -10.51 -22.55
C ALA A 208 -50.61 -10.38 -22.27
N LYS A 209 -49.79 -10.14 -23.31
CA LYS A 209 -48.33 -10.12 -23.20
C LYS A 209 -47.81 -9.09 -22.19
N GLU A 210 -48.34 -7.87 -22.20
CA GLU A 210 -47.93 -6.82 -21.27
C GLU A 210 -48.16 -7.21 -19.79
N GLU A 211 -49.24 -7.95 -19.48
CA GLU A 211 -49.47 -8.49 -18.13
C GLU A 211 -48.35 -9.46 -17.71
N PHE A 212 -47.91 -10.32 -18.64
CA PHE A 212 -46.85 -11.30 -18.41
C PHE A 212 -45.48 -10.64 -18.29
N ASP A 213 -45.15 -9.67 -19.14
CA ASP A 213 -43.90 -8.93 -19.10
C ASP A 213 -43.74 -8.20 -17.75
N VAL A 214 -44.81 -7.55 -17.27
CA VAL A 214 -44.82 -6.90 -15.94
C VAL A 214 -44.67 -7.92 -14.81
N TYR A 215 -45.41 -9.03 -14.87
CA TYR A 215 -45.32 -10.09 -13.85
C TYR A 215 -43.92 -10.73 -13.80
N TYR A 216 -43.35 -11.09 -14.95
CA TYR A 216 -42.00 -11.66 -15.07
C TYR A 216 -40.98 -10.72 -14.43
N ARG A 217 -40.97 -9.44 -14.86
CA ARG A 217 -39.99 -8.45 -14.39
C ARG A 217 -40.12 -8.19 -12.89
N GLN A 218 -41.34 -8.18 -12.35
CA GLN A 218 -41.56 -8.06 -10.91
C GLN A 218 -41.04 -9.29 -10.15
N GLN A 219 -41.38 -10.51 -10.58
CA GLN A 219 -40.91 -11.74 -9.92
C GLN A 219 -39.38 -11.87 -9.94
N ARG A 220 -38.73 -11.57 -11.08
CA ARG A 220 -37.27 -11.62 -11.18
C ARG A 220 -36.61 -10.51 -10.37
N LYS A 221 -37.21 -9.33 -10.25
CA LYS A 221 -36.75 -8.28 -9.33
C LYS A 221 -36.81 -8.74 -7.87
N ASP A 222 -37.94 -9.31 -7.44
CA ASP A 222 -38.12 -9.78 -6.06
C ASP A 222 -37.15 -10.94 -5.72
N GLN A 223 -36.89 -11.82 -6.69
CA GLN A 223 -35.88 -12.88 -6.56
C GLN A 223 -34.44 -12.32 -6.55
N CYS A 224 -34.14 -11.33 -7.38
CA CYS A 224 -32.86 -10.63 -7.40
C CYS A 224 -32.59 -10.01 -6.02
N ASP A 225 -33.53 -9.21 -5.51
CA ASP A 225 -33.43 -8.58 -4.19
C ASP A 225 -33.19 -9.61 -3.07
N LEU A 226 -33.85 -10.78 -3.12
CA LEU A 226 -33.64 -11.87 -2.16
C LEU A 226 -32.22 -12.50 -2.25
N VAL A 227 -31.68 -12.72 -3.45
CA VAL A 227 -30.35 -13.32 -3.67
C VAL A 227 -29.23 -12.37 -3.24
N ILE A 228 -29.46 -11.05 -3.33
CA ILE A 228 -28.46 -10.05 -2.96
C ILE A 228 -28.41 -9.81 -1.44
N GLU A 229 -29.47 -10.12 -0.69
CA GLU A 229 -29.46 -9.97 0.77
C GLU A 229 -28.38 -10.86 1.43
N PRO A 230 -27.47 -10.29 2.24
CA PRO A 230 -26.32 -11.04 2.74
C PRO A 230 -26.71 -12.10 3.79
N PRO A 231 -26.17 -13.33 3.70
CA PRO A 231 -26.33 -14.36 4.73
C PRO A 231 -25.96 -13.85 6.13
N SER A 232 -26.69 -14.28 7.16
CA SER A 232 -26.50 -13.80 8.54
C SER A 232 -25.15 -14.18 9.17
N LYS A 233 -24.38 -15.07 8.54
CA LYS A 233 -23.04 -15.51 8.96
C LYS A 233 -22.08 -15.52 7.76
N MET A 234 -21.38 -14.40 7.52
CA MET A 234 -20.34 -14.27 6.49
C MET A 234 -18.96 -14.08 7.13
N ASN A 235 -18.47 -15.12 7.80
CA ASN A 235 -17.24 -15.04 8.62
C ASN A 235 -16.04 -15.77 7.99
N SER A 236 -16.21 -16.42 6.83
CA SER A 236 -15.11 -17.12 6.14
C SER A 236 -15.15 -16.87 4.65
N LEU A 237 -14.00 -16.99 4.00
CA LEU A 237 -13.84 -16.78 2.55
C LEU A 237 -14.83 -17.62 1.72
N LYS A 238 -15.13 -18.86 2.16
CA LYS A 238 -16.09 -19.74 1.49
C LYS A 238 -17.50 -19.12 1.43
N HIS A 239 -17.98 -18.52 2.53
CA HIS A 239 -19.30 -17.86 2.53
C HIS A 239 -19.37 -16.68 1.54
N TYR A 240 -18.26 -15.96 1.33
CA TYR A 240 -18.19 -14.90 0.31
C TYR A 240 -18.17 -15.45 -1.11
N VAL A 241 -17.48 -16.57 -1.35
CA VAL A 241 -17.49 -17.26 -2.66
C VAL A 241 -18.88 -17.79 -2.97
N ASP A 242 -19.50 -18.56 -2.06
CA ASP A 242 -20.82 -19.16 -2.27
C ASP A 242 -21.91 -18.09 -2.50
N TYR A 243 -21.86 -16.95 -1.80
CA TYR A 243 -22.74 -15.79 -2.01
C TYR A 243 -22.55 -15.13 -3.38
N LEU A 244 -21.30 -14.93 -3.82
CA LEU A 244 -21.02 -14.36 -5.13
C LEU A 244 -21.37 -15.34 -6.27
N ASP A 245 -21.13 -16.64 -6.08
CA ASP A 245 -21.55 -17.69 -7.01
C ASP A 245 -23.09 -17.70 -7.18
N GLU A 246 -23.87 -17.52 -6.11
CA GLU A 246 -25.34 -17.43 -6.22
C GLU A 246 -25.78 -16.22 -7.07
N ILE A 247 -25.13 -15.06 -6.88
CA ILE A 247 -25.37 -13.84 -7.67
C ILE A 247 -24.94 -14.01 -9.14
N ILE A 248 -23.76 -14.57 -9.42
CA ILE A 248 -23.33 -14.87 -10.80
C ILE A 248 -24.39 -15.78 -11.44
N GLY A 249 -24.83 -16.82 -10.75
CA GLY A 249 -25.86 -17.74 -11.21
C GLY A 249 -27.14 -17.04 -11.65
N PHE A 250 -27.66 -16.14 -10.82
CA PHE A 250 -28.84 -15.35 -11.15
C PHE A 250 -28.67 -14.55 -12.46
N PHE A 251 -27.57 -13.81 -12.59
CA PHE A 251 -27.35 -12.94 -13.76
C PHE A 251 -26.96 -13.72 -15.04
N VAL A 252 -26.26 -14.85 -14.93
CA VAL A 252 -26.00 -15.74 -16.08
C VAL A 252 -27.30 -16.30 -16.67
N VAL A 253 -28.29 -16.57 -15.81
CA VAL A 253 -29.63 -16.98 -16.27
C VAL A 253 -30.39 -15.84 -16.94
N GLU A 254 -30.34 -14.61 -16.40
CA GLU A 254 -30.93 -13.44 -17.09
C GLU A 254 -30.30 -13.19 -18.47
N ASP A 255 -28.99 -13.40 -18.62
CA ASP A 255 -28.30 -13.28 -19.91
C ASP A 255 -28.79 -14.33 -20.93
N HIS A 256 -28.94 -15.59 -20.50
CA HIS A 256 -29.52 -16.65 -21.35
C HIS A 256 -30.99 -16.36 -21.73
N ILE A 257 -31.77 -15.79 -20.82
CA ILE A 257 -33.17 -15.40 -21.12
C ILE A 257 -33.22 -14.26 -22.13
N ILE A 258 -32.30 -13.29 -22.07
CA ILE A 258 -32.22 -12.21 -23.07
C ILE A 258 -31.88 -12.75 -24.47
N ILE A 259 -31.04 -13.78 -24.56
CA ILE A 259 -30.70 -14.45 -25.82
C ILE A 259 -31.88 -15.28 -26.36
N THR A 260 -32.62 -15.93 -25.47
CA THR A 260 -33.73 -16.84 -25.82
C THR A 260 -35.03 -16.11 -26.15
N GLU A 261 -35.34 -15.04 -25.41
CA GLU A 261 -36.60 -14.29 -25.52
C GLU A 261 -36.35 -12.77 -25.38
N PRO A 262 -35.75 -12.13 -26.40
CA PRO A 262 -35.36 -10.71 -26.35
C PRO A 262 -36.54 -9.74 -26.28
N THR A 263 -37.78 -10.22 -26.43
CA THR A 263 -38.98 -9.39 -26.31
C THR A 263 -39.46 -9.23 -24.86
N LEU A 264 -39.13 -10.19 -23.98
CA LEU A 264 -39.54 -10.23 -22.57
C LEU A 264 -38.63 -9.37 -21.68
N VAL A 265 -37.31 -9.47 -21.89
CA VAL A 265 -36.28 -8.76 -21.13
C VAL A 265 -35.49 -7.84 -22.06
N THR A 266 -35.55 -6.53 -21.81
CA THR A 266 -34.73 -5.55 -22.55
C THR A 266 -33.37 -5.38 -21.87
N SER A 267 -32.33 -5.00 -22.64
CA SER A 267 -31.01 -4.68 -22.07
C SER A 267 -31.11 -3.68 -20.91
N SER A 268 -31.90 -2.61 -21.09
CA SER A 268 -32.11 -1.60 -20.05
C SER A 268 -32.70 -2.17 -18.74
N HIS A 269 -33.54 -3.21 -18.80
CA HIS A 269 -34.03 -3.88 -17.59
C HIS A 269 -32.92 -4.68 -16.89
N LYS A 270 -32.13 -5.45 -17.66
CA LYS A 270 -30.94 -6.17 -17.17
C LYS A 270 -29.95 -5.20 -16.51
N ASP A 271 -29.70 -4.05 -17.14
CA ASP A 271 -28.79 -3.01 -16.64
C ASP A 271 -29.31 -2.37 -15.33
N GLN A 272 -30.60 -2.06 -15.24
CA GLN A 272 -31.22 -1.51 -14.01
C GLN A 272 -31.19 -2.51 -12.84
N LEU A 273 -31.46 -3.79 -13.09
CA LEU A 273 -31.34 -4.86 -12.09
C LEU A 273 -29.90 -4.97 -11.60
N TRP A 274 -28.93 -4.99 -12.52
CA TRP A 274 -27.51 -5.07 -12.19
C TRP A 274 -27.02 -3.84 -11.42
N GLU A 275 -27.43 -2.62 -11.78
CA GLU A 275 -27.08 -1.42 -11.03
C GLU A 275 -27.57 -1.44 -9.58
N SER A 276 -28.82 -1.88 -9.37
CA SER A 276 -29.39 -2.03 -8.02
C SER A 276 -28.61 -3.07 -7.20
N ALA A 277 -28.34 -4.22 -7.83
CA ALA A 277 -27.57 -5.31 -7.24
C ALA A 277 -26.17 -4.86 -6.85
N LEU A 278 -25.45 -4.23 -7.79
CA LEU A 278 -24.07 -3.81 -7.61
C LEU A 278 -23.93 -2.78 -6.49
N LYS A 279 -24.88 -1.85 -6.33
CA LYS A 279 -24.93 -0.91 -5.20
C LYS A 279 -25.03 -1.64 -3.85
N LYS A 280 -25.93 -2.61 -3.74
CA LYS A 280 -26.07 -3.45 -2.52
C LYS A 280 -24.81 -4.31 -2.26
N ILE A 281 -24.27 -4.98 -3.28
CA ILE A 281 -23.06 -5.82 -3.17
C ILE A 281 -21.86 -4.99 -2.70
N VAL A 282 -21.62 -3.82 -3.30
CA VAL A 282 -20.52 -2.92 -2.90
C VAL A 282 -20.71 -2.40 -1.48
N HIS A 283 -21.95 -2.09 -1.06
CA HIS A 283 -22.24 -1.71 0.32
C HIS A 283 -21.96 -2.87 1.30
N THR A 284 -22.48 -4.07 1.03
CA THR A 284 -22.26 -5.28 1.84
C THR A 284 -20.78 -5.60 2.00
N MET A 285 -19.99 -5.55 0.91
CA MET A 285 -18.56 -5.80 0.95
C MET A 285 -17.83 -4.73 1.80
N ASN A 286 -18.10 -3.44 1.59
CA ASN A 286 -17.51 -2.38 2.42
C ASN A 286 -17.85 -2.57 3.92
N SER A 287 -19.13 -2.82 4.25
CA SER A 287 -19.60 -2.88 5.63
C SER A 287 -19.20 -4.15 6.38
N ARG A 288 -19.05 -5.29 5.70
CA ARG A 288 -18.64 -6.57 6.32
C ARG A 288 -17.14 -6.82 6.26
N PHE A 289 -16.46 -6.35 5.21
CA PHE A 289 -15.05 -6.64 4.96
C PHE A 289 -14.11 -5.45 5.23
N GLY A 290 -14.58 -4.20 5.09
CA GLY A 290 -13.75 -2.99 5.20
C GLY A 290 -13.16 -2.68 6.59
N GLY A 291 -13.34 -3.58 7.56
CA GLY A 291 -12.67 -3.56 8.87
C GLY A 291 -11.73 -4.74 9.10
N CYS A 292 -11.40 -5.52 8.07
CA CYS A 292 -10.53 -6.70 8.19
C CYS A 292 -9.06 -6.29 8.47
N PRO A 293 -8.47 -6.68 9.62
CA PRO A 293 -7.10 -6.31 9.97
C PRO A 293 -6.03 -7.26 9.36
N ASP A 294 -6.43 -8.30 8.62
CA ASP A 294 -5.53 -9.35 8.12
C ASP A 294 -5.12 -9.11 6.66
N VAL A 295 -3.82 -8.87 6.47
CA VAL A 295 -3.12 -8.69 5.19
C VAL A 295 -3.32 -9.88 4.24
N GLU A 296 -3.35 -11.12 4.75
CA GLU A 296 -3.51 -12.30 3.90
C GLU A 296 -4.96 -12.48 3.44
N MET A 297 -5.92 -12.33 4.37
CA MET A 297 -7.34 -12.34 4.05
C MET A 297 -7.72 -11.23 3.06
N MET A 298 -7.14 -10.04 3.17
CA MET A 298 -7.27 -8.94 2.20
C MET A 298 -6.82 -9.35 0.78
N LEU A 299 -5.67 -10.01 0.65
CA LEU A 299 -5.20 -10.52 -0.65
C LEU A 299 -6.05 -11.67 -1.20
N ARG A 300 -6.59 -12.53 -0.33
CA ARG A 300 -7.54 -13.59 -0.73
C ARG A 300 -8.86 -12.99 -1.21
N MET A 301 -9.41 -12.02 -0.49
CA MET A 301 -10.67 -11.36 -0.84
C MET A 301 -10.55 -10.50 -2.10
N LYS A 302 -9.42 -9.82 -2.32
CA LYS A 302 -9.07 -9.17 -3.60
C LYS A 302 -9.25 -10.15 -4.76
N LYS A 303 -8.69 -11.36 -4.67
CA LYS A 303 -8.80 -12.37 -5.74
C LYS A 303 -10.25 -12.79 -5.99
N VAL A 304 -11.04 -12.99 -4.94
CA VAL A 304 -12.46 -13.37 -5.05
C VAL A 304 -13.29 -12.26 -5.73
N ILE A 305 -13.16 -11.01 -5.29
CA ILE A 305 -13.87 -9.86 -5.90
C ILE A 305 -13.43 -9.64 -7.35
N LEU A 306 -12.13 -9.78 -7.65
CA LEU A 306 -11.60 -9.61 -9.00
C LEU A 306 -12.06 -10.74 -9.94
N LEU A 307 -12.13 -11.99 -9.47
CA LEU A 307 -12.70 -13.10 -10.22
C LEU A 307 -14.18 -12.89 -10.51
N PHE A 308 -14.97 -12.48 -9.51
CA PHE A 308 -16.38 -12.10 -9.67
C PHE A 308 -16.54 -10.98 -10.72
N ALA A 309 -15.72 -9.93 -10.63
CA ALA A 309 -15.73 -8.84 -11.59
C ALA A 309 -15.41 -9.31 -13.03
N LEU A 310 -14.36 -10.10 -13.21
CA LEU A 310 -14.00 -10.65 -14.53
C LEU A 310 -15.10 -11.56 -15.09
N THR A 311 -15.74 -12.38 -14.24
CA THR A 311 -16.84 -13.28 -14.62
C THR A 311 -18.04 -12.46 -15.11
N MET A 312 -18.45 -11.44 -14.36
CA MET A 312 -19.54 -10.55 -14.76
C MET A 312 -19.21 -9.75 -16.04
N LYS A 313 -17.95 -9.38 -16.25
CA LYS A 313 -17.49 -8.71 -17.49
C LYS A 313 -17.64 -9.60 -18.72
N SER A 314 -17.42 -10.92 -18.63
CA SER A 314 -17.61 -11.82 -19.79
C SER A 314 -19.07 -11.93 -20.25
N TYR A 315 -20.05 -11.66 -19.38
CA TYR A 315 -21.48 -11.56 -19.72
C TYR A 315 -21.97 -10.12 -19.97
N GLY A 316 -21.03 -9.21 -20.28
CA GLY A 316 -21.31 -7.83 -20.69
C GLY A 316 -21.68 -6.84 -19.58
N TYR A 317 -21.65 -7.25 -18.30
CA TYR A 317 -22.06 -6.37 -17.20
C TYR A 317 -21.00 -5.29 -16.86
N GLY A 318 -21.47 -4.09 -16.51
CA GLY A 318 -20.63 -2.97 -16.11
C GLY A 318 -20.04 -3.11 -14.70
N ILE A 319 -18.72 -3.27 -14.58
CA ILE A 319 -18.05 -3.62 -13.31
C ILE A 319 -17.23 -2.48 -12.65
N GLY A 320 -17.33 -1.24 -13.14
CA GLY A 320 -16.56 -0.09 -12.62
C GLY A 320 -16.56 0.05 -11.09
N PRO A 321 -17.73 0.03 -10.41
CA PRO A 321 -17.82 0.10 -8.95
C PRO A 321 -17.05 -1.00 -8.18
N LEU A 322 -16.81 -2.17 -8.77
CA LEU A 322 -15.99 -3.22 -8.14
C LEU A 322 -14.49 -2.87 -8.14
N TYR A 323 -14.00 -2.18 -9.18
CA TYR A 323 -12.62 -1.65 -9.15
C TYR A 323 -12.48 -0.51 -8.15
N SER A 324 -13.46 0.39 -8.05
CA SER A 324 -13.46 1.43 -7.00
C SER A 324 -13.47 0.83 -5.58
N LEU A 325 -14.25 -0.24 -5.36
CA LEU A 325 -14.22 -1.02 -4.11
C LEU A 325 -12.82 -1.60 -3.83
N LEU A 326 -12.19 -2.22 -4.83
CA LEU A 326 -10.82 -2.74 -4.70
C LEU A 326 -9.78 -1.64 -4.47
N GLN A 327 -9.96 -0.44 -5.02
CA GLN A 327 -9.11 0.72 -4.75
C GLN A 327 -9.28 1.22 -3.29
N ASN A 328 -10.49 1.20 -2.73
CA ASN A 328 -10.68 1.51 -1.30
C ASN A 328 -9.99 0.46 -0.40
N PHE A 329 -10.09 -0.83 -0.74
CA PHE A 329 -9.41 -1.90 0.01
C PHE A 329 -7.89 -1.86 -0.13
N ARG A 330 -7.35 -1.31 -1.23
CA ARG A 330 -5.90 -1.06 -1.41
C ARG A 330 -5.37 -0.06 -0.38
N ASP A 331 -6.08 1.03 -0.13
CA ASP A 331 -5.64 2.04 0.84
C ASP A 331 -5.74 1.50 2.29
N GLN A 332 -6.78 0.73 2.60
CA GLN A 332 -6.88 0.00 3.88
C GLN A 332 -5.75 -1.03 4.05
N TYR A 333 -5.46 -1.83 3.01
CA TYR A 333 -4.35 -2.78 2.98
C TYR A 333 -3.01 -2.08 3.21
N ASN A 334 -2.83 -0.93 2.55
CA ASN A 334 -1.64 -0.10 2.70
C ASN A 334 -1.47 0.39 4.14
N GLU A 335 -2.53 0.86 4.80
CA GLU A 335 -2.43 1.33 6.21
C GLU A 335 -2.14 0.20 7.21
N ILE A 336 -2.71 -1.00 7.01
CA ILE A 336 -2.39 -2.18 7.84
C ILE A 336 -0.91 -2.56 7.66
N LEU A 337 -0.45 -2.68 6.41
CA LEU A 337 0.93 -3.01 6.08
C LEU A 337 1.89 -1.92 6.60
N MET A 338 1.53 -0.64 6.46
CA MET A 338 2.27 0.50 6.98
C MET A 338 2.44 0.40 8.51
N SER A 339 1.35 0.13 9.23
CA SER A 339 1.37 -0.05 10.69
C SER A 339 2.30 -1.19 11.11
N GLU A 340 2.22 -2.34 10.42
CA GLU A 340 3.10 -3.49 10.69
C GLU A 340 4.58 -3.13 10.49
N TYR A 341 4.93 -2.48 9.38
CA TYR A 341 6.31 -2.11 9.05
C TYR A 341 6.84 -0.95 9.92
N CYS A 342 5.98 -0.03 10.37
CA CYS A 342 6.34 0.95 11.41
C CYS A 342 6.67 0.26 12.74
N ALA A 343 5.81 -0.64 13.21
CA ALA A 343 6.07 -1.39 14.44
C ALA A 343 7.31 -2.32 14.32
N GLN A 344 7.58 -2.86 13.12
CA GLN A 344 8.82 -3.59 12.85
C GLN A 344 10.07 -2.68 12.83
N PHE A 345 9.94 -1.41 12.46
CA PHE A 345 11.04 -0.43 12.46
C PHE A 345 11.35 0.02 13.90
N GLU A 346 10.32 0.32 14.69
CA GLU A 346 10.45 0.66 16.12
C GLU A 346 11.10 -0.46 16.93
N ARG A 347 10.69 -1.72 16.72
CA ARG A 347 11.32 -2.88 17.37
C ARG A 347 12.79 -3.06 17.02
N ASP A 348 13.18 -2.78 15.79
CA ASP A 348 14.59 -2.86 15.39
C ASP A 348 15.40 -1.68 15.95
N LEU A 349 14.80 -0.49 16.03
CA LEU A 349 15.42 0.68 16.65
C LEU A 349 15.70 0.40 18.13
N GLU A 350 14.70 -0.05 18.90
CA GLU A 350 14.88 -0.36 20.32
C GLU A 350 15.84 -1.53 20.60
N LYS A 351 16.06 -2.42 19.63
CA LYS A 351 16.94 -3.59 19.75
C LYS A 351 18.33 -3.39 19.14
N ASP A 352 18.59 -2.31 18.40
CA ASP A 352 19.88 -2.12 17.73
C ASP A 352 21.03 -2.01 18.74
N ASN A 353 22.20 -2.49 18.34
CA ASN A 353 23.40 -2.40 19.17
C ASN A 353 24.14 -1.06 19.02
N TYR A 354 23.70 -0.20 18.10
CA TYR A 354 24.29 1.11 17.80
C TYR A 354 25.81 1.05 17.63
N ALA A 355 26.29 0.00 16.97
CA ALA A 355 27.72 -0.20 16.68
C ALA A 355 27.98 -0.36 15.17
N PRO A 356 29.12 0.13 14.65
CA PRO A 356 29.61 -0.16 13.30
C PRO A 356 29.64 -1.67 13.01
N ILE A 357 29.14 -2.11 11.86
CA ILE A 357 29.19 -3.55 11.51
C ILE A 357 30.63 -3.95 11.18
N ASN A 358 31.21 -4.84 11.99
CA ASN A 358 32.47 -5.50 11.68
C ASN A 358 32.22 -6.70 10.74
N VAL A 359 33.10 -6.90 9.76
CA VAL A 359 33.15 -8.11 8.92
C VAL A 359 34.55 -8.68 8.87
N GLU A 360 34.65 -9.99 9.04
CA GLU A 360 35.92 -10.73 9.14
C GLU A 360 36.32 -11.37 7.81
N ASN A 361 35.37 -11.57 6.89
CA ASN A 361 35.57 -12.27 5.62
C ASN A 361 34.91 -11.53 4.45
N GLU A 362 35.41 -11.77 3.24
CA GLU A 362 34.89 -11.14 2.02
C GLU A 362 33.46 -11.58 1.69
N GLU A 363 33.06 -12.80 2.06
CA GLU A 363 31.69 -13.28 1.92
C GLU A 363 30.69 -12.44 2.74
N GLN A 364 31.03 -12.16 4.01
CA GLN A 364 30.23 -11.30 4.89
C GLN A 364 30.14 -9.87 4.34
N PHE A 365 31.24 -9.35 3.80
CA PHE A 365 31.28 -8.05 3.13
C PHE A 365 30.34 -8.02 1.91
N ARG A 366 30.43 -9.01 1.01
CA ARG A 366 29.56 -9.11 -0.18
C ARG A 366 28.08 -9.29 0.18
N ALA A 367 27.76 -10.02 1.24
CA ALA A 367 26.38 -10.17 1.72
C ALA A 367 25.76 -8.83 2.13
N ILE A 368 26.48 -8.02 2.92
CA ILE A 368 26.01 -6.69 3.35
C ILE A 368 25.86 -5.74 2.16
N ILE A 369 26.82 -5.73 1.22
CA ILE A 369 26.75 -4.88 0.01
C ILE A 369 25.55 -5.27 -0.88
N LYS A 370 25.21 -6.56 -0.97
CA LYS A 370 24.05 -7.04 -1.73
C LYS A 370 22.72 -6.57 -1.13
N GLU A 371 22.63 -6.52 0.20
CA GLU A 371 21.45 -6.02 0.90
C GLU A 371 21.37 -4.49 0.90
N PHE A 372 22.48 -3.80 1.16
CA PHE A 372 22.60 -2.35 1.22
C PHE A 372 23.83 -1.86 0.42
N PRO A 373 23.64 -1.35 -0.81
CA PRO A 373 24.72 -1.09 -1.77
C PRO A 373 25.47 0.23 -1.52
N PHE A 374 25.76 0.57 -0.26
CA PHE A 374 26.48 1.78 0.11
C PHE A 374 27.67 1.44 1.01
N TYR A 375 28.89 1.74 0.56
CA TYR A 375 30.09 1.65 1.42
C TYR A 375 30.97 2.87 1.20
N LYS A 376 31.05 3.75 2.20
CA LYS A 376 31.89 4.95 2.12
C LYS A 376 33.31 4.67 2.62
N ARG A 377 34.07 3.95 1.80
CA ARG A 377 35.53 4.05 1.78
C ARG A 377 36.03 4.08 0.33
N SER A 378 36.06 5.30 -0.20
CA SER A 378 36.79 5.69 -1.42
C SER A 378 36.51 4.90 -2.71
N MET A 379 35.30 5.03 -3.28
CA MET A 379 35.11 4.68 -4.71
C MET A 379 36.06 5.48 -5.62
N GLU A 380 36.42 6.72 -5.25
CA GLU A 380 37.30 7.59 -6.04
C GLU A 380 38.80 7.18 -5.99
N GLN A 381 39.30 6.60 -4.88
CA GLN A 381 40.68 6.08 -4.84
C GLN A 381 40.82 4.62 -5.31
N VAL A 382 39.75 3.81 -5.25
CA VAL A 382 39.77 2.45 -5.82
C VAL A 382 39.86 2.48 -7.35
N GLN A 383 39.32 3.50 -8.01
CA GLN A 383 39.48 3.68 -9.47
C GLN A 383 40.94 3.99 -9.88
N SER A 384 41.81 4.41 -8.95
CA SER A 384 43.17 4.88 -9.22
C SER A 384 44.30 4.10 -8.53
N THR A 385 44.00 3.17 -7.61
CA THR A 385 45.01 2.23 -7.05
C THR A 385 44.48 0.80 -6.96
N ALA A 386 44.73 0.01 -8.00
CA ALA A 386 44.26 -1.38 -8.15
C ALA A 386 44.89 -2.44 -7.20
N ASN A 387 45.62 -2.04 -6.16
CA ASN A 387 46.52 -2.93 -5.39
C ASN A 387 46.53 -2.69 -3.86
N LEU A 388 45.43 -2.22 -3.26
CA LEU A 388 45.27 -2.17 -1.79
C LEU A 388 43.91 -2.74 -1.34
N GLN A 389 43.80 -4.07 -1.38
CA GLN A 389 42.69 -4.78 -0.76
C GLN A 389 42.90 -4.73 0.77
N GLU A 390 42.24 -3.79 1.49
CA GLU A 390 42.37 -3.64 2.95
C GLU A 390 42.23 -5.02 3.64
N PRO A 391 43.18 -5.42 4.51
CA PRO A 391 43.09 -6.68 5.23
C PRO A 391 41.86 -6.68 6.15
N PHE A 392 41.26 -7.85 6.33
CA PHE A 392 40.17 -8.02 7.28
C PHE A 392 40.71 -7.97 8.73
N PRO A 393 39.92 -7.50 9.71
CA PRO A 393 38.50 -7.15 9.63
C PRO A 393 38.23 -5.74 9.08
N ARG A 394 37.19 -5.61 8.23
CA ARG A 394 36.69 -4.32 7.74
C ARG A 394 35.50 -3.86 8.57
N LYS A 395 35.25 -2.54 8.60
CA LYS A 395 34.14 -1.94 9.38
C LYS A 395 33.26 -1.08 8.49
N PHE A 396 31.95 -1.35 8.50
CA PHE A 396 30.95 -0.46 7.93
C PHE A 396 30.61 0.65 8.92
N PRO A 397 30.50 1.92 8.48
CA PRO A 397 30.26 3.05 9.38
C PRO A 397 28.82 3.12 9.94
N TYR A 398 27.90 2.30 9.44
CA TYR A 398 26.51 2.19 9.90
C TYR A 398 26.28 0.88 10.67
N SER A 399 25.21 0.84 11.48
CA SER A 399 24.80 -0.35 12.23
C SER A 399 23.89 -1.30 11.41
N ARG A 400 23.57 -2.47 11.99
CA ARG A 400 22.67 -3.47 11.35
C ARG A 400 21.26 -2.92 11.11
N PHE A 401 20.79 -2.01 11.98
CA PHE A 401 19.52 -1.31 11.82
C PHE A 401 19.32 -0.69 10.43
N VAL A 402 20.33 -0.02 9.86
CA VAL A 402 20.22 0.65 8.55
C VAL A 402 19.95 -0.36 7.41
N VAL A 403 20.66 -1.49 7.44
CA VAL A 403 20.50 -2.58 6.46
C VAL A 403 19.10 -3.20 6.59
N SER A 404 18.64 -3.44 7.82
CA SER A 404 17.31 -3.98 8.10
C SER A 404 16.20 -3.03 7.66
N ALA A 405 16.30 -1.74 7.99
CA ALA A 405 15.32 -0.71 7.61
C ALA A 405 15.19 -0.58 6.08
N TYR A 406 16.30 -0.57 5.34
CA TYR A 406 16.27 -0.53 3.88
C TYR A 406 15.69 -1.82 3.26
N SER A 407 16.01 -2.99 3.82
CA SER A 407 15.40 -4.27 3.40
C SER A 407 13.88 -4.29 3.65
N LYS A 408 13.45 -3.84 4.84
CA LYS A 408 12.04 -3.66 5.21
C LYS A 408 11.31 -2.69 4.29
N ALA A 409 11.93 -1.56 3.93
CA ALA A 409 11.36 -0.63 2.96
C ALA A 409 11.12 -1.31 1.60
N LYS A 410 12.07 -2.11 1.11
CA LYS A 410 11.87 -2.87 -0.15
C LYS A 410 10.72 -3.87 -0.05
N LEU A 411 10.67 -4.67 1.02
CA LEU A 411 9.62 -5.66 1.24
C LEU A 411 8.22 -5.03 1.36
N TYR A 412 8.12 -3.89 2.06
CA TYR A 412 6.91 -3.07 2.12
C TYR A 412 6.43 -2.64 0.73
N LEU A 413 7.33 -2.06 -0.09
CA LEU A 413 6.98 -1.58 -1.44
C LEU A 413 6.56 -2.73 -2.38
N GLN A 414 7.20 -3.89 -2.27
CA GLN A 414 6.76 -5.12 -2.94
C GLN A 414 5.37 -5.58 -2.47
N GLY A 415 5.08 -5.48 -1.17
CA GLY A 415 3.76 -5.77 -0.59
C GLY A 415 2.67 -4.86 -1.16
N CYS A 416 2.91 -3.55 -1.23
CA CYS A 416 1.98 -2.59 -1.85
C CYS A 416 1.71 -2.95 -3.33
N LEU A 417 2.74 -3.28 -4.09
CA LEU A 417 2.60 -3.66 -5.51
C LEU A 417 1.79 -4.93 -5.72
N LYS A 418 2.00 -5.96 -4.87
CA LYS A 418 1.21 -7.21 -4.88
C LYS A 418 -0.30 -6.97 -4.73
N PHE A 419 -0.71 -5.92 -4.01
CA PHE A 419 -2.12 -5.51 -3.97
C PHE A 419 -2.54 -4.72 -5.23
N MET A 420 -1.65 -3.96 -5.87
CA MET A 420 -1.95 -3.22 -7.10
C MET A 420 -2.05 -4.08 -8.37
N GLU A 421 -1.36 -5.23 -8.42
CA GLU A 421 -1.43 -6.18 -9.54
C GLU A 421 -2.87 -6.47 -9.98
N HIS A 422 -3.14 -6.44 -11.28
CA HIS A 422 -4.45 -6.72 -11.89
C HIS A 422 -5.60 -5.74 -11.55
N LEU A 423 -5.34 -4.59 -10.89
CA LEU A 423 -6.36 -3.55 -10.64
C LEU A 423 -6.63 -2.62 -11.85
N GLN A 424 -6.11 -2.93 -13.04
CA GLN A 424 -6.21 -2.12 -14.27
C GLN A 424 -5.66 -0.68 -14.14
N LEU A 425 -4.82 -0.43 -13.13
CA LEU A 425 -4.07 0.82 -12.99
C LEU A 425 -3.01 0.92 -14.09
N THR A 426 -2.76 2.14 -14.57
CA THR A 426 -1.63 2.42 -15.45
C THR A 426 -0.30 2.32 -14.69
N HIS A 427 0.79 2.05 -15.40
CA HIS A 427 2.13 2.03 -14.80
C HIS A 427 2.50 3.37 -14.13
N SER A 428 2.00 4.50 -14.64
CA SER A 428 2.19 5.84 -14.04
C SER A 428 1.47 5.95 -12.70
N GLU A 429 0.18 5.61 -12.64
CA GLU A 429 -0.60 5.67 -11.39
C GLU A 429 -0.05 4.72 -10.31
N MET A 430 0.49 3.57 -10.72
CA MET A 430 1.22 2.66 -9.83
C MET A 430 2.48 3.33 -9.28
N ASP A 431 3.32 3.90 -10.14
CA ASP A 431 4.57 4.58 -9.76
C ASP A 431 4.32 5.76 -8.80
N ASP A 432 3.41 6.66 -9.17
CA ASP A 432 3.01 7.81 -8.34
C ASP A 432 2.49 7.41 -6.97
N THR A 433 1.68 6.34 -6.90
CA THR A 433 1.14 5.90 -5.62
C THR A 433 2.19 5.18 -4.77
N VAL A 434 3.05 4.35 -5.36
CA VAL A 434 4.15 3.70 -4.61
C VAL A 434 5.10 4.76 -4.04
N ARG A 435 5.42 5.82 -4.79
CA ARG A 435 6.20 6.97 -4.30
C ARG A 435 5.50 7.72 -3.17
N ARG A 436 4.18 7.91 -3.26
CA ARG A 436 3.36 8.52 -2.19
C ARG A 436 3.42 7.68 -0.92
N TYR A 437 3.16 6.38 -1.01
CA TYR A 437 3.23 5.45 0.11
C TYR A 437 4.65 5.39 0.72
N ALA A 438 5.70 5.38 -0.10
CA ALA A 438 7.09 5.43 0.36
C ALA A 438 7.39 6.72 1.16
N ASN A 439 6.97 7.88 0.67
CA ASN A 439 7.16 9.14 1.40
C ASN A 439 6.40 9.16 2.74
N VAL A 440 5.20 8.57 2.82
CA VAL A 440 4.45 8.44 4.09
C VAL A 440 5.16 7.50 5.07
N LEU A 441 5.67 6.35 4.59
CA LEU A 441 6.46 5.41 5.41
C LEU A 441 7.69 6.09 6.01
N LEU A 442 8.50 6.74 5.17
CA LEU A 442 9.71 7.44 5.60
C LEU A 442 9.37 8.56 6.59
N SER A 443 8.25 9.28 6.40
CA SER A 443 7.78 10.32 7.33
C SER A 443 7.40 9.74 8.69
N ARG A 444 6.66 8.61 8.74
CA ARG A 444 6.36 7.92 10.00
C ARG A 444 7.63 7.43 10.69
N TRP A 445 8.57 6.84 9.96
CA TRP A 445 9.87 6.40 10.49
C TRP A 445 10.73 7.56 11.02
N SER A 446 10.68 8.73 10.39
CA SER A 446 11.32 9.95 10.88
C SER A 446 10.69 10.42 12.21
N GLY A 447 9.36 10.36 12.32
CA GLY A 447 8.64 10.59 13.58
C GLY A 447 9.03 9.60 14.69
N SER A 448 9.10 8.30 14.38
CA SER A 448 9.55 7.26 15.32
C SER A 448 10.99 7.49 15.78
N LEU A 449 11.91 7.86 14.87
CA LEU A 449 13.28 8.24 15.21
C LEU A 449 13.32 9.47 16.13
N LYS A 450 12.53 10.51 15.85
CA LYS A 450 12.47 11.70 16.71
C LYS A 450 12.01 11.34 18.12
N SER A 451 10.89 10.64 18.25
CA SER A 451 10.34 10.20 19.55
C SER A 451 11.29 9.28 20.32
N PHE A 452 12.13 8.50 19.63
CA PHE A 452 13.18 7.71 20.26
C PHE A 452 14.34 8.57 20.78
N VAL A 453 14.71 9.62 20.06
CA VAL A 453 15.83 10.54 20.38
C VAL A 453 15.49 11.54 21.49
N GLU A 454 14.21 11.81 21.73
CA GLU A 454 13.73 12.57 22.90
C GLU A 454 14.01 11.85 24.24
N ARG A 455 14.39 10.57 24.22
CA ARG A 455 14.80 9.77 25.39
C ARG A 455 16.27 10.07 25.75
N LYS A 456 16.66 9.87 27.02
CA LYS A 456 18.07 10.01 27.44
C LYS A 456 18.94 8.88 26.86
N LEU A 457 19.61 9.17 25.74
CA LEU A 457 20.56 8.28 25.06
C LEU A 457 22.01 8.63 25.43
N SER A 458 22.93 7.67 25.24
CA SER A 458 24.36 7.94 25.40
C SER A 458 24.95 8.66 24.17
N LEU A 459 26.02 9.43 24.38
CA LEU A 459 26.71 10.15 23.31
C LEU A 459 27.14 9.24 22.15
N VAL A 460 27.62 8.03 22.44
CA VAL A 460 28.03 7.03 21.43
C VAL A 460 26.83 6.59 20.58
N GLN A 461 25.66 6.35 21.20
CA GLN A 461 24.43 6.03 20.47
C GLN A 461 23.98 7.20 19.61
N LEU A 462 23.96 8.43 20.13
CA LEU A 462 23.57 9.62 19.38
C LEU A 462 24.46 9.82 18.14
N VAL A 463 25.78 9.71 18.30
CA VAL A 463 26.75 9.76 17.19
C VAL A 463 26.44 8.70 16.14
N GLN A 464 26.23 7.44 16.54
CA GLN A 464 25.91 6.37 15.59
C GLN A 464 24.53 6.56 14.94
N ILE A 465 23.54 7.11 15.64
CA ILE A 465 22.23 7.45 15.09
C ILE A 465 22.36 8.53 14.02
N THR A 466 23.15 9.60 14.23
CA THR A 466 23.41 10.61 13.18
C THR A 466 24.03 9.98 11.94
N VAL A 467 25.00 9.07 12.11
CA VAL A 467 25.61 8.35 10.97
C VAL A 467 24.57 7.47 10.28
N ASN A 468 23.77 6.71 11.04
CA ASN A 468 22.70 5.86 10.51
C ASN A 468 21.67 6.66 9.70
N ILE A 469 21.20 7.79 10.22
CA ILE A 469 20.30 8.72 9.52
C ILE A 469 20.93 9.18 8.20
N GLY A 470 22.21 9.60 8.22
CA GLY A 470 22.92 10.01 7.01
C GLY A 470 23.18 8.88 5.98
N TYR A 471 22.90 7.62 6.31
CA TYR A 471 22.83 6.52 5.34
C TYR A 471 21.40 6.19 4.92
N LEU A 472 20.41 6.34 5.81
CA LEU A 472 18.99 6.25 5.46
C LEU A 472 18.60 7.35 4.46
N GLU A 473 19.05 8.60 4.65
CA GLU A 473 18.84 9.72 3.71
C GLU A 473 19.37 9.39 2.30
N LYS A 474 20.59 8.83 2.19
CA LYS A 474 21.16 8.38 0.90
C LYS A 474 20.39 7.19 0.31
N SER A 475 19.84 6.33 1.15
CA SER A 475 19.07 5.18 0.70
C SER A 475 17.76 5.59 0.01
N CYS A 476 17.23 6.78 0.28
CA CYS A 476 16.04 7.32 -0.37
C CYS A 476 16.23 7.45 -1.90
N GLU A 477 17.39 7.89 -2.40
CA GLU A 477 17.66 7.95 -3.84
C GLU A 477 17.59 6.54 -4.47
N SER A 478 18.27 5.57 -3.83
CA SER A 478 18.27 4.17 -4.27
C SER A 478 16.88 3.52 -4.20
N LEU A 479 16.07 3.85 -3.18
CA LEU A 479 14.66 3.45 -3.12
C LEU A 479 13.85 4.08 -4.26
N GLY A 480 14.11 5.34 -4.62
CA GLY A 480 13.46 6.03 -5.73
C GLY A 480 13.70 5.32 -7.08
N VAL A 481 14.94 4.90 -7.34
CA VAL A 481 15.31 4.09 -8.53
C VAL A 481 14.70 2.69 -8.46
N TYR A 482 14.68 2.07 -7.28
CA TYR A 482 14.09 0.75 -7.06
C TYR A 482 12.58 0.73 -7.34
N ILE A 483 11.85 1.80 -6.96
CA ILE A 483 10.43 1.98 -7.29
C ILE A 483 10.26 2.05 -8.81
N THR A 484 11.03 2.89 -9.52
CA THR A 484 10.95 2.98 -10.99
C THR A 484 11.19 1.63 -11.67
N LYS A 485 12.17 0.86 -11.18
CA LYS A 485 12.50 -0.48 -11.72
C LYS A 485 11.38 -1.50 -11.46
N LEU A 486 10.71 -1.42 -10.30
CA LEU A 486 9.57 -2.25 -9.96
C LEU A 486 8.31 -1.93 -10.79
N THR A 487 8.04 -0.64 -11.05
CA THR A 487 6.79 -0.19 -11.68
C THR A 487 6.83 -0.20 -13.20
N SER A 488 7.98 0.13 -13.79
CA SER A 488 8.08 0.42 -15.23
C SER A 488 8.53 -0.78 -16.08
N GLY A 489 9.14 -1.80 -15.48
CA GLY A 489 9.60 -3.04 -16.14
C GLY A 489 10.76 -2.89 -17.15
N ASN A 490 10.91 -1.70 -17.75
CA ASN A 490 11.89 -1.37 -18.79
C ASN A 490 12.87 -0.31 -18.30
N GLU A 491 14.17 -0.55 -18.48
CA GLU A 491 15.25 0.34 -18.02
C GLU A 491 15.35 1.65 -18.84
N LEU A 492 14.65 1.74 -19.98
CA LEU A 492 14.76 2.84 -20.95
C LEU A 492 14.04 4.13 -20.54
N ASN A 493 13.04 4.09 -19.65
CA ASN A 493 12.22 5.26 -19.28
C ASN A 493 12.63 5.93 -17.96
N VAL A 494 13.64 5.39 -17.26
CA VAL A 494 14.05 5.85 -15.91
C VAL A 494 14.43 7.33 -15.87
N SER A 495 14.92 7.89 -16.99
CA SER A 495 15.40 9.27 -17.07
C SER A 495 14.30 10.35 -17.15
N MET A 496 13.04 10.01 -17.44
CA MET A 496 12.00 11.02 -17.74
C MET A 496 10.95 11.22 -16.64
N THR A 497 10.66 10.20 -15.83
CA THR A 497 9.66 10.29 -14.74
C THR A 497 10.24 10.56 -13.35
N ALA A 498 11.55 10.36 -13.16
CA ALA A 498 12.23 10.51 -11.86
C ALA A 498 12.11 11.91 -11.22
N HIS A 499 11.76 12.94 -12.00
CA HIS A 499 11.71 14.33 -11.55
C HIS A 499 10.35 14.83 -11.03
N GLN A 500 9.23 14.11 -11.19
CA GLN A 500 7.92 14.61 -10.75
C GLN A 500 7.58 14.28 -9.28
N LEU A 501 8.02 13.13 -8.74
CA LEU A 501 7.94 12.81 -7.31
C LEU A 501 9.24 12.15 -6.82
N SER A 502 10.30 12.94 -6.57
CA SER A 502 11.47 12.40 -5.86
C SER A 502 11.09 11.99 -4.43
N LEU A 503 11.74 10.94 -3.90
CA LEU A 503 11.65 10.65 -2.47
C LEU A 503 12.37 11.76 -1.70
N THR A 504 11.71 12.31 -0.69
CA THR A 504 12.21 13.53 -0.06
C THR A 504 13.40 13.22 0.85
N GLU A 505 14.62 13.47 0.36
CA GLU A 505 15.89 13.32 1.11
C GLU A 505 15.87 14.05 2.47
N ARG A 506 15.06 15.11 2.57
CA ARG A 506 14.90 15.95 3.76
C ARG A 506 13.96 15.35 4.81
N VAL A 507 13.35 14.19 4.59
CA VAL A 507 12.38 13.58 5.53
C VAL A 507 12.97 13.35 6.92
N PHE A 508 14.26 12.98 7.00
CA PHE A 508 14.94 12.77 8.28
C PHE A 508 15.63 14.02 8.83
N ARG A 509 15.58 15.17 8.14
CA ARG A 509 16.27 16.41 8.55
C ARG A 509 15.89 16.84 9.97
N ASP A 510 14.60 16.77 10.30
CA ASP A 510 14.08 17.28 11.57
C ASP A 510 14.46 16.33 12.73
N ALA A 511 14.40 15.00 12.50
CA ALA A 511 14.93 14.01 13.42
C ALA A 511 16.46 14.12 13.57
N ARG A 512 17.19 14.41 12.49
CA ARG A 512 18.64 14.64 12.52
C ARG A 512 19.00 15.86 13.36
N SER A 513 18.27 16.96 13.19
CA SER A 513 18.45 18.19 13.97
C SER A 513 18.25 17.95 15.47
N GLU A 514 17.28 17.11 15.85
CA GLU A 514 17.06 16.71 17.25
C GLU A 514 18.26 15.92 17.82
N VAL A 515 18.81 14.96 17.06
CA VAL A 515 20.03 14.23 17.47
C VAL A 515 21.22 15.16 17.58
N GLU A 516 21.40 16.08 16.62
CA GLU A 516 22.48 17.06 16.60
C GLU A 516 22.44 17.96 17.86
N GLN A 517 21.25 18.42 18.26
CA GLN A 517 21.04 19.18 19.49
C GLN A 517 21.30 18.35 20.76
N GLN A 518 20.85 17.10 20.81
CA GLN A 518 21.13 16.18 21.93
C GLN A 518 22.62 15.88 22.09
N ILE A 519 23.39 15.79 20.99
CA ILE A 519 24.86 15.64 21.03
C ILE A 519 25.52 16.85 21.71
N GLU A 520 25.10 18.07 21.35
CA GLU A 520 25.62 19.30 21.96
C GLU A 520 25.30 19.36 23.46
N VAL A 521 24.04 19.08 23.83
CA VAL A 521 23.60 19.01 25.24
C VAL A 521 24.42 17.97 26.02
N CYS A 522 24.56 16.75 25.49
CA CYS A 522 25.26 15.67 26.18
C CYS A 522 26.75 15.97 26.42
N ILE A 523 27.44 16.63 25.47
CA ILE A 523 28.83 17.06 25.67
C ILE A 523 28.90 18.23 26.66
N ARG A 524 28.00 19.22 26.56
CA ARG A 524 27.96 20.36 27.46
C ARG A 524 27.77 19.93 28.92
N ASP A 525 26.76 19.11 29.18
CA ASP A 525 26.45 18.57 30.51
C ASP A 525 27.64 17.73 31.05
N LYS A 526 28.41 17.09 30.17
CA LYS A 526 29.66 16.39 30.55
C LYS A 526 30.80 17.33 30.87
N VAL A 527 30.99 18.42 30.12
CA VAL A 527 31.95 19.48 30.47
C VAL A 527 31.60 20.07 31.83
N ASP A 528 30.33 20.42 32.06
CA ASP A 528 29.87 20.96 33.35
C ASP A 528 30.16 20.01 34.51
N ALA A 529 29.87 18.71 34.36
CA ALA A 529 30.20 17.70 35.38
C ALA A 529 31.70 17.54 35.66
N PHE A 530 32.59 17.83 34.69
CA PHE A 530 34.04 17.90 34.95
C PHE A 530 34.44 19.21 35.65
N ILE A 531 33.83 20.35 35.30
CA ILE A 531 34.08 21.63 35.97
C ILE A 531 33.58 21.62 37.43
N GLU A 532 32.50 20.90 37.74
CA GLU A 532 32.02 20.70 39.11
C GLU A 532 33.04 19.99 40.03
N LEU A 533 34.04 19.30 39.47
CA LEU A 533 35.15 18.68 40.22
C LEU A 533 36.27 19.67 40.56
N ALA A 534 36.21 20.92 40.09
CA ALA A 534 37.26 21.91 40.29
C ALA A 534 37.40 22.31 41.78
N GLN A 535 38.47 21.87 42.42
CA GLN A 535 38.82 22.19 43.81
C GLN A 535 40.04 23.12 43.85
N TYR A 536 39.83 24.39 43.54
CA TYR A 536 40.87 25.41 43.65
C TYR A 536 41.06 25.86 45.10
N ASP A 537 42.30 25.75 45.60
CA ASP A 537 42.75 26.56 46.73
C ASP A 537 43.05 27.97 46.21
N TRP A 538 42.10 28.89 46.40
CA TRP A 538 42.24 30.28 45.96
C TRP A 538 43.22 31.10 46.80
N GLU A 539 43.73 30.57 47.92
CA GLU A 539 44.72 31.24 48.77
C GLU A 539 46.13 30.62 48.62
N LEU A 540 46.32 29.73 47.63
CA LEU A 540 47.55 28.99 47.34
C LEU A 540 48.79 29.92 47.17
N PRO A 541 49.91 29.68 47.87
CA PRO A 541 51.04 30.61 47.89
C PRO A 541 51.88 30.62 46.59
N ALA A 542 51.90 29.53 45.84
CA ALA A 542 52.61 29.38 44.56
C ALA A 542 51.95 28.28 43.72
N SER A 543 52.00 28.39 42.39
CA SER A 543 51.45 27.38 41.48
C SER A 543 52.16 26.02 41.58
N SER A 544 51.47 24.93 41.21
CA SER A 544 52.00 23.56 41.28
C SER A 544 52.97 23.21 40.12
N GLY A 545 53.07 24.11 39.13
CA GLY A 545 53.90 23.93 37.92
C GLY A 545 53.34 22.97 36.87
N HIS A 546 52.17 22.38 37.12
CA HIS A 546 51.43 21.53 36.18
C HIS A 546 49.95 21.89 36.21
N ALA A 547 49.18 21.43 35.22
CA ALA A 547 47.73 21.64 35.20
C ALA A 547 47.01 20.70 36.16
N SER A 548 45.87 21.14 36.66
CA SER A 548 44.97 20.43 37.55
C SER A 548 44.47 19.13 36.91
N ASP A 549 44.38 18.05 37.70
CA ASP A 549 44.02 16.71 37.21
C ASP A 549 42.70 16.69 36.43
N TYR A 550 41.68 17.40 36.93
CA TYR A 550 40.36 17.46 36.29
C TYR A 550 40.38 18.07 34.87
N ILE A 551 41.31 18.99 34.59
CA ILE A 551 41.51 19.57 33.25
C ILE A 551 42.20 18.57 32.32
N SER A 552 43.19 17.85 32.85
CA SER A 552 43.88 16.78 32.12
C SER A 552 42.90 15.66 31.73
N ASP A 553 42.06 15.23 32.67
CA ASP A 553 41.00 14.23 32.43
C ASP A 553 39.93 14.73 31.45
N LEU A 554 39.48 15.98 31.58
CA LEU A 554 38.55 16.60 30.65
C LEU A 554 39.13 16.66 29.22
N ILE A 555 40.39 17.05 29.05
CA ILE A 555 41.08 17.09 27.75
C ILE A 555 41.22 15.68 27.16
N ASN A 556 41.53 14.67 27.97
CA ASN A 556 41.60 13.27 27.56
C ASN A 556 40.22 12.73 27.11
N TYR A 557 39.15 13.06 27.86
CA TYR A 557 37.77 12.76 27.49
C TYR A 557 37.36 13.43 26.18
N LEU A 558 37.59 14.74 26.03
CA LEU A 558 37.24 15.49 24.82
C LEU A 558 38.04 15.00 23.60
N SER A 559 39.33 14.70 23.77
CA SER A 559 40.16 14.13 22.71
C SER A 559 39.59 12.79 22.23
N THR A 560 39.30 11.88 23.16
CA THR A 560 38.74 10.55 22.85
C THR A 560 37.36 10.66 22.20
N THR A 561 36.53 11.60 22.68
CA THR A 561 35.20 11.89 22.13
C THR A 561 35.29 12.42 20.70
N PHE A 562 36.14 13.41 20.42
CA PHE A 562 36.27 13.95 19.07
C PHE A 562 36.97 12.99 18.09
N LEU A 563 37.82 12.06 18.56
CA LEU A 563 38.28 10.94 17.72
C LEU A 563 37.11 10.04 17.26
N SER A 564 36.08 9.83 18.09
CA SER A 564 34.88 9.07 17.71
C SER A 564 34.02 9.78 16.65
N PHE A 565 34.17 11.10 16.51
CA PHE A 565 33.42 11.93 15.54
C PHE A 565 33.94 11.81 14.10
N THR A 566 34.98 11.01 13.83
CA THR A 566 35.53 10.78 12.49
C THR A 566 34.51 10.30 11.44
N ASN A 567 33.40 9.69 11.87
CA ASN A 567 32.31 9.24 10.99
C ASN A 567 31.15 10.26 10.85
N LEU A 568 31.12 11.34 11.65
CA LEU A 568 30.10 12.38 11.56
C LEU A 568 30.30 13.30 10.33
N PRO A 569 29.25 14.03 9.91
CA PRO A 569 29.41 15.14 8.96
C PRO A 569 30.42 16.18 9.48
N SER A 570 31.39 16.56 8.66
CA SER A 570 32.46 17.51 9.05
C SER A 570 31.96 18.91 9.43
N VAL A 571 30.78 19.32 8.95
CA VAL A 571 30.13 20.56 9.39
C VAL A 571 29.64 20.43 10.84
N LEU A 572 28.97 19.33 11.17
CA LEU A 572 28.46 19.05 12.51
C LEU A 572 29.60 18.87 13.52
N ALA A 573 30.60 18.04 13.20
CA ALA A 573 31.73 17.77 14.08
C ALA A 573 32.48 19.06 14.45
N ARG A 574 32.67 19.97 13.47
CA ARG A 574 33.22 21.31 13.72
C ARG A 574 32.28 22.19 14.53
N HIS A 575 30.98 22.20 14.24
CA HIS A 575 30.01 22.97 15.03
C HIS A 575 30.06 22.58 16.52
N VAL A 576 29.90 21.29 16.82
CA VAL A 576 29.91 20.77 18.19
C VAL A 576 31.25 21.03 18.88
N CYS A 577 32.38 20.83 18.20
CA CYS A 577 33.71 21.15 18.73
C CYS A 577 33.84 22.64 19.09
N MET A 578 33.37 23.55 18.23
CA MET A 578 33.41 24.99 18.46
C MET A 578 32.52 25.41 19.65
N GLN A 579 31.29 24.89 19.74
CA GLN A 579 30.41 25.18 20.89
C GLN A 579 30.98 24.63 22.19
N THR A 580 31.56 23.42 22.16
CA THR A 580 32.21 22.82 23.34
C THR A 580 33.36 23.68 23.86
N CYS A 581 34.22 24.19 22.96
CA CYS A 581 35.33 25.07 23.36
C CYS A 581 34.85 26.41 23.92
N LYS A 582 33.81 27.01 23.31
CA LYS A 582 33.17 28.23 23.82
C LYS A 582 32.54 28.02 25.19
N HIS A 583 31.81 26.93 25.39
CA HIS A 583 31.22 26.59 26.68
C HIS A 583 32.30 26.41 27.74
N LEU A 584 33.34 25.62 27.46
CA LEU A 584 34.47 25.43 28.37
C LEU A 584 35.13 26.76 28.77
N SER A 585 35.41 27.64 27.81
CA SER A 585 35.95 28.99 28.06
C SER A 585 35.02 29.84 28.96
N SER A 586 33.70 29.78 28.72
CA SER A 586 32.70 30.46 29.56
C SER A 586 32.68 29.90 30.98
N ARG A 587 32.67 28.57 31.15
CA ARG A 587 32.59 27.93 32.48
C ARG A 587 33.86 28.13 33.30
N LEU A 588 35.04 28.15 32.68
CA LEU A 588 36.27 28.55 33.35
C LEU A 588 36.21 30.03 33.79
N SER A 589 35.67 30.91 32.96
CA SER A 589 35.44 32.31 33.32
C SER A 589 34.48 32.43 34.51
N ASP A 590 33.39 31.64 34.55
CA ASP A 590 32.44 31.59 35.65
C ASP A 590 33.09 31.11 36.97
N VAL A 591 33.98 30.10 36.90
CA VAL A 591 34.72 29.61 38.09
C VAL A 591 35.63 30.69 38.67
N LEU A 592 36.38 31.41 37.82
CA LEU A 592 37.27 32.49 38.25
C LEU A 592 36.49 33.70 38.81
N LEU A 593 35.37 34.04 38.18
CA LEU A 593 34.57 35.22 38.52
C LEU A 593 33.47 34.94 39.57
N SER A 594 33.23 33.68 39.94
CA SER A 594 32.19 33.26 40.91
C SER A 594 32.12 34.13 42.17
N PRO A 595 30.92 34.56 42.62
CA PRO A 595 30.76 35.41 43.81
C PRO A 595 31.15 34.71 45.11
N ASP A 596 31.23 33.37 45.12
CA ASP A 596 31.67 32.59 46.28
C ASP A 596 33.18 32.75 46.54
N VAL A 597 33.96 33.01 45.48
CA VAL A 597 35.40 33.23 45.53
C VAL A 597 35.69 34.69 45.85
N LYS A 598 35.87 34.99 47.14
CA LYS A 598 36.04 36.36 47.66
C LYS A 598 37.47 36.92 47.57
N ALA A 599 38.47 36.04 47.51
CA ALA A 599 39.88 36.41 47.53
C ALA A 599 40.65 35.44 46.62
N ILE A 600 41.62 35.95 45.84
CA ILE A 600 42.45 35.14 44.94
C ILE A 600 43.92 35.54 45.12
N SER A 601 44.78 34.57 45.41
CA SER A 601 46.22 34.73 45.48
C SER A 601 46.87 34.70 44.08
N MET A 602 48.09 35.24 43.98
CA MET A 602 48.86 35.15 42.73
C MET A 602 49.19 33.69 42.35
N GLY A 603 49.52 32.84 43.33
CA GLY A 603 49.81 31.42 43.09
C GLY A 603 48.60 30.62 42.58
N ALA A 604 47.40 30.93 43.08
CA ALA A 604 46.15 30.35 42.56
C ALA A 604 45.82 30.87 41.15
N LEU A 605 46.09 32.15 40.86
CA LEU A 605 45.87 32.73 39.53
C LEU A 605 46.86 32.15 38.49
N GLU A 606 48.11 31.94 38.87
CA GLU A 606 49.09 31.21 38.06
C GLU A 606 48.64 29.77 37.78
N GLN A 607 48.15 29.06 38.79
CA GLN A 607 47.63 27.70 38.63
C GLN A 607 46.48 27.65 37.62
N PHE A 608 45.51 28.56 37.76
CA PHE A 608 44.41 28.70 36.81
C PHE A 608 44.89 29.08 35.39
N SER A 609 45.96 29.87 35.27
CA SER A 609 46.57 30.23 33.98
C SER A 609 47.25 29.04 33.27
N LEU A 610 47.82 28.09 34.03
CA LEU A 610 48.32 26.81 33.52
C LEU A 610 47.19 25.92 33.00
N ASP A 611 46.04 25.92 33.68
CA ASP A 611 44.84 25.18 33.29
C ASP A 611 44.26 25.70 31.97
N VAL A 612 44.10 27.03 31.85
CA VAL A 612 43.71 27.68 30.58
C VAL A 612 44.73 27.41 29.47
N MET A 613 46.03 27.33 29.80
CA MET A 613 47.07 27.02 28.82
C MET A 613 46.93 25.59 28.25
N GLN A 614 46.54 24.61 29.07
CA GLN A 614 46.26 23.26 28.54
C GLN A 614 45.03 23.25 27.62
N CYS A 615 43.98 24.00 27.95
CA CYS A 615 42.81 24.13 27.07
C CYS A 615 43.18 24.76 25.72
N GLU A 616 44.01 25.81 25.72
CA GLU A 616 44.53 26.42 24.49
C GLU A 616 45.41 25.45 23.68
N MET A 617 46.35 24.77 24.34
CA MET A 617 47.22 23.77 23.70
C MET A 617 46.42 22.59 23.11
N PHE A 618 45.30 22.22 23.75
CA PHE A 618 44.34 21.27 23.19
C PHE A 618 43.66 21.83 21.93
N THR A 619 43.16 23.08 21.95
CA THR A 619 42.54 23.70 20.77
C THR A 619 43.51 23.88 19.60
N ALA A 620 44.77 24.23 19.86
CA ALA A 620 45.81 24.42 18.86
C ALA A 620 46.21 23.13 18.13
N ARG A 621 45.93 21.96 18.72
CA ARG A 621 46.10 20.64 18.09
C ARG A 621 45.02 20.31 17.05
N CYS A 622 44.03 21.18 16.85
CA CYS A 622 42.89 20.99 15.95
C CYS A 622 42.20 19.62 16.13
N PRO A 623 41.49 19.39 17.26
CA PRO A 623 40.90 18.08 17.60
C PRO A 623 39.86 17.55 16.59
N VAL A 624 39.37 18.39 15.67
CA VAL A 624 38.55 18.00 14.52
C VAL A 624 39.15 18.63 13.25
N ALA A 625 39.17 17.89 12.14
CA ALA A 625 39.70 18.37 10.87
C ALA A 625 38.85 19.49 10.24
N GLY A 626 39.50 20.43 9.54
CA GLY A 626 38.84 21.49 8.79
C GLY A 626 38.57 22.79 9.56
N PHE A 627 39.36 23.05 10.61
CA PHE A 627 39.53 24.38 11.22
C PHE A 627 40.84 25.02 10.75
N ASP A 628 40.88 26.36 10.72
CA ASP A 628 42.15 27.08 10.62
C ASP A 628 42.85 27.05 11.99
N HIS A 629 44.19 27.03 12.00
CA HIS A 629 44.98 26.83 13.23
C HIS A 629 44.66 27.83 14.37
N ASN A 630 44.19 29.02 14.03
CA ASN A 630 43.86 30.05 15.02
C ASN A 630 42.36 30.07 15.42
N THR A 631 41.44 29.39 14.72
CA THR A 631 39.99 29.58 14.98
C THR A 631 39.55 29.08 16.35
N LEU A 632 40.06 27.93 16.81
CA LEU A 632 39.69 27.35 18.10
C LEU A 632 40.39 28.04 19.30
N PRO A 633 41.72 28.32 19.28
CA PRO A 633 42.38 29.07 20.36
C PRO A 633 41.73 30.43 20.66
N MET A 634 41.18 31.10 19.65
CA MET A 634 40.47 32.37 19.81
C MET A 634 39.22 32.30 20.70
N THR A 635 38.71 31.10 21.04
CA THR A 635 37.64 30.92 22.04
C THR A 635 38.12 31.19 23.48
N PHE A 636 39.41 31.06 23.76
CA PHE A 636 40.03 31.33 25.08
C PHE A 636 40.68 32.72 25.16
N ALA A 637 40.87 33.42 24.03
CA ALA A 637 41.59 34.69 23.96
C ALA A 637 41.10 35.80 24.92
N HIS A 638 39.79 35.85 25.22
CA HIS A 638 39.28 36.79 26.24
C HIS A 638 39.82 36.46 27.64
N LEU A 639 39.76 35.19 28.03
CA LEU A 639 40.24 34.72 29.34
C LEU A 639 41.76 34.85 29.44
N ARG A 640 42.50 34.53 28.37
CA ARG A 640 43.96 34.72 28.28
C ARG A 640 44.37 36.17 28.47
N GLN A 641 43.78 37.11 27.72
CA GLN A 641 44.10 38.53 27.85
C GLN A 641 43.72 39.09 29.25
N LEU A 642 42.62 38.61 29.85
CA LEU A 642 42.22 38.98 31.21
C LEU A 642 43.26 38.51 32.25
N LEU A 643 43.74 37.27 32.12
CA LEU A 643 44.80 36.74 32.99
C LEU A 643 46.12 37.48 32.79
N GLU A 644 46.54 37.70 31.53
CA GLU A 644 47.79 38.41 31.22
C GLU A 644 47.80 39.84 31.76
N LEU A 645 46.73 40.61 31.56
CA LEU A 645 46.59 41.97 32.10
C LEU A 645 46.79 42.01 33.62
N VAL A 646 46.12 41.10 34.32
CA VAL A 646 46.10 41.05 35.78
C VAL A 646 47.44 40.54 36.34
N MET A 647 48.00 39.49 35.73
CA MET A 647 49.27 38.87 36.15
C MET A 647 50.49 39.77 35.85
N SER A 648 50.49 40.48 34.72
CA SER A 648 51.55 41.44 34.37
C SER A 648 51.41 42.79 35.09
N ASN A 649 50.23 43.08 35.66
CA ASN A 649 49.87 44.35 36.28
C ASN A 649 49.96 45.54 35.29
N ASP A 650 49.70 45.31 34.00
CA ASP A 650 49.85 46.26 32.89
C ASP A 650 48.62 47.18 32.70
N TRP A 651 48.13 47.72 33.82
CA TRP A 651 46.93 48.56 33.85
C TRP A 651 47.09 49.88 33.09
N THR A 652 48.32 50.40 32.99
CA THR A 652 48.62 51.66 32.29
C THR A 652 48.36 51.53 30.79
N SER A 653 48.85 50.44 30.17
CA SER A 653 48.68 50.20 28.74
C SER A 653 47.22 49.90 28.42
N TYR A 654 46.56 49.07 29.24
CA TYR A 654 45.13 48.79 29.09
C TYR A 654 44.25 50.05 29.15
N LEU A 655 44.46 50.94 30.12
CA LEU A 655 43.68 52.17 30.26
C LEU A 655 43.94 53.19 29.15
N ALA A 656 45.14 53.19 28.55
CA ALA A 656 45.49 54.06 27.42
C ALA A 656 44.96 53.53 26.07
N GLU A 657 44.90 52.20 25.91
CA GLU A 657 44.49 51.51 24.69
C GLU A 657 43.02 51.06 24.71
N TYR A 658 42.28 51.31 25.81
CA TYR A 658 40.89 50.88 25.96
C TYR A 658 39.99 51.43 24.84
N GLY A 659 39.32 50.53 24.12
CA GLY A 659 38.48 50.86 22.96
C GLY A 659 39.23 51.06 21.64
N GLN A 660 40.56 50.90 21.58
CA GLN A 660 41.31 50.95 20.33
C GLN A 660 41.39 49.56 19.66
N GLU A 661 41.18 49.50 18.34
CA GLU A 661 41.17 48.23 17.58
C GLU A 661 42.54 47.51 17.55
N ASN A 662 43.64 48.25 17.74
CA ASN A 662 45.01 47.74 17.74
C ASN A 662 45.62 47.56 19.15
N GLY A 663 44.82 47.66 20.22
CA GLY A 663 45.31 47.54 21.60
C GLY A 663 45.82 46.15 21.95
N THR A 664 46.55 46.03 23.06
CA THR A 664 47.12 44.77 23.54
C THR A 664 46.04 43.84 24.13
N TYR A 665 45.05 44.42 24.84
CA TYR A 665 44.00 43.68 25.57
C TYR A 665 42.57 43.97 25.05
N VAL A 666 42.39 44.13 23.72
CA VAL A 666 41.11 44.51 23.06
C VAL A 666 39.90 43.70 23.52
N ARG A 667 40.09 42.44 23.94
CA ARG A 667 38.98 41.52 24.25
C ARG A 667 38.54 41.57 25.71
N VAL A 668 39.25 42.28 26.58
CA VAL A 668 38.99 42.31 28.03
C VAL A 668 37.92 43.35 28.36
N ASN A 669 36.85 42.91 29.03
CA ASN A 669 35.81 43.79 29.54
C ASN A 669 36.27 44.45 30.86
N ALA A 670 36.12 45.78 30.98
CA ALA A 670 36.47 46.51 32.21
C ALA A 670 35.76 45.97 33.47
N THR A 671 34.55 45.41 33.31
CA THR A 671 33.76 44.80 34.40
C THR A 671 34.42 43.53 34.94
N THR A 672 34.85 42.61 34.06
CA THR A 672 35.48 41.34 34.48
C THR A 672 36.89 41.58 35.03
N ALA A 673 37.63 42.53 34.44
CA ALA A 673 38.90 43.00 34.98
C ALA A 673 38.75 43.62 36.38
N THR A 674 37.72 44.43 36.61
CA THR A 674 37.41 45.01 37.93
C THR A 674 37.13 43.91 38.96
N GLN A 675 36.24 42.96 38.63
CA GLN A 675 35.87 41.87 39.54
C GLN A 675 37.08 41.01 39.96
N LEU A 676 37.95 40.66 39.00
CA LEU A 676 39.15 39.87 39.27
C LEU A 676 40.18 40.65 40.11
N LEU A 677 40.40 41.93 39.79
CA LEU A 677 41.31 42.80 40.54
C LEU A 677 40.82 43.03 41.98
N GLU A 678 39.51 43.19 42.20
CA GLU A 678 38.92 43.33 43.54
C GLU A 678 39.20 42.10 44.43
N LYS A 679 39.09 40.89 43.88
CA LYS A 679 39.41 39.64 44.59
C LYS A 679 40.90 39.54 44.96
N MET A 680 41.79 39.97 44.07
CA MET A 680 43.24 39.98 44.38
C MET A 680 43.59 41.00 45.46
N ILE A 681 42.99 42.19 45.43
CA ILE A 681 43.19 43.20 46.47
C ILE A 681 42.62 42.72 47.81
N GLU A 682 41.51 41.97 47.82
CA GLU A 682 40.97 41.37 49.05
C GLU A 682 41.91 40.30 49.64
N PHE A 683 42.58 39.51 48.79
CA PHE A 683 43.67 38.63 49.24
C PHE A 683 44.88 39.43 49.78
N GLU A 684 45.33 40.48 49.08
CA GLU A 684 46.40 41.36 49.58
C GLU A 684 46.03 41.97 50.96
N LYS A 685 44.76 42.36 51.18
CA LYS A 685 44.29 42.85 52.51
C LYS A 685 44.38 41.78 53.59
N LYS A 686 43.90 40.56 53.32
CA LYS A 686 43.92 39.42 54.26
C LYS A 686 45.35 39.03 54.63
N SER A 687 46.20 38.83 53.62
CA SER A 687 47.58 38.35 53.75
C SER A 687 48.52 39.40 54.37
N ALA A 688 48.24 40.70 54.18
CA ALA A 688 49.11 41.78 54.67
C ALA A 688 49.14 41.99 56.21
N GLY A 689 48.44 41.17 56.99
CA GLY A 689 48.40 41.24 58.44
C GLY A 689 49.69 40.85 59.17
N PHE A 690 50.79 41.62 59.02
CA PHE A 690 51.60 42.05 60.19
C PHE A 690 52.66 43.15 59.90
N PHE A 691 53.43 43.10 58.79
CA PHE A 691 54.52 44.08 58.53
C PHE A 691 54.70 44.45 57.04
N GLY A 692 55.20 45.67 56.74
CA GLY A 692 55.66 46.09 55.40
C GLY A 692 55.44 47.58 55.08
N ILE A 693 56.51 48.33 54.82
CA ILE A 693 56.55 49.81 54.89
C ILE A 693 56.18 50.55 53.57
N ASN A 694 56.27 49.92 52.39
CA ASN A 694 55.96 50.55 51.09
C ASN A 694 54.51 50.31 50.58
N LYS A 695 53.58 49.88 51.44
CA LYS A 695 52.25 49.38 51.03
C LYS A 695 51.21 50.47 50.69
N GLY A 696 51.39 51.70 51.18
CA GLY A 696 50.38 52.76 51.05
C GLY A 696 50.12 53.20 49.61
N ASP A 697 51.16 53.38 48.81
CA ASP A 697 51.02 53.96 47.47
C ASP A 697 50.62 52.93 46.41
N ARG A 698 51.06 51.66 46.54
CA ARG A 698 50.52 50.55 45.74
C ARG A 698 49.02 50.40 45.96
N LYS A 699 48.55 50.46 47.20
CA LYS A 699 47.11 50.38 47.51
C LYS A 699 46.33 51.56 46.89
N LYS A 700 46.81 52.80 47.04
CA LYS A 700 46.19 53.98 46.40
C LYS A 700 46.16 53.86 44.88
N LEU A 701 47.20 53.30 44.26
CA LEU A 701 47.28 53.09 42.82
C LEU A 701 46.19 52.10 42.36
N LEU A 702 46.07 50.94 43.03
CA LEU A 702 45.04 49.94 42.72
C LEU A 702 43.62 50.45 43.01
N ASP A 703 43.40 51.19 44.11
CA ASP A 703 42.13 51.87 44.40
C ASP A 703 41.78 52.94 43.35
N THR A 704 42.78 53.57 42.72
CA THR A 704 42.60 54.54 41.62
C THR A 704 42.27 53.85 40.31
N ILE A 705 42.97 52.76 39.99
CA ILE A 705 42.71 51.91 38.82
C ILE A 705 41.27 51.36 38.88
N ILE A 706 40.81 50.84 40.02
CA ILE A 706 39.42 50.38 40.18
C ILE A 706 38.41 51.51 39.91
N ARG A 707 38.66 52.74 40.36
CA ARG A 707 37.75 53.87 40.04
C ARG A 707 37.72 54.18 38.55
N GLN A 708 38.86 54.10 37.87
CA GLN A 708 38.96 54.31 36.42
C GLN A 708 38.26 53.18 35.66
N LEU A 709 38.50 51.92 36.02
CA LEU A 709 37.83 50.75 35.43
C LEU A 709 36.31 50.80 35.63
N ARG A 710 35.83 51.17 36.83
CA ARG A 710 34.39 51.34 37.10
C ARG A 710 33.76 52.50 36.33
N ALA A 711 34.53 53.54 36.00
CA ALA A 711 34.08 54.62 35.13
C ALA A 711 33.99 54.16 33.66
N LEU A 712 34.91 53.30 33.22
CA LEU A 712 34.90 52.68 31.88
C LEU A 712 33.84 51.58 31.73
N SER A 713 33.43 50.90 32.80
CA SER A 713 32.32 49.94 32.78
C SER A 713 30.93 50.56 32.94
N ALA A 714 30.86 51.88 33.14
CA ALA A 714 29.62 52.66 33.23
C ALA A 714 29.33 53.47 31.95
N GLN A 715 30.16 53.27 30.91
CA GLN A 715 30.01 53.77 29.55
C GLN A 715 29.55 52.62 28.65
#